data_AF-A0A9D9UAL9-F1
#
_entry.id   AF-A0A9D9UAL9-F1
#
_cell.length_a   1.000
_cell.length_b   1.000
_cell.length_c   1.000
_cell.angle_alpha   90.00
_cell.angle_beta   90.00
_cell.angle_gamma   90.00
#
_symmetry.space_group_name_H-M   'P 1'
#
loop_
_entity.id
_entity.type
_entity.pdbx_description
1 polymer ?
#
loop_
_entity_poly.entity_id
_entity_poly.type
_entity_poly.pdbx_seq_one_letter_code
_entity_poly.pdbx_strand_id
1 'polypeptide(L)'
;MGYITLDKGAEGIVELVFDQPGSSVNTMGLEYDAAMKAAVAEVQAMVAAGSVRGVYVRSGKPGQFFAGGDIKEMLEMDLDVPAERKQQMFEGTLATKAPLRTLETLGVPVAVGINGAALGGGFEIALACHHRIALAGVDLGLPEAQIGLMPGAGGVVRLTRLVGMQEAITLISQGTRLKAEKALEKGLLHEIAASEDEMRARAHAWLLANPEAKQPWDTEGYKMPGGGPDHKANQGLMMLGPVNVMNQTRGLMPAQRAIFAAVADCARVDFDTAQKIEARYFLSLLLDQTARNMMTAFFVQMNAISKGASRPAGIARRKVKTLGILGAGQMGAGIAYAAARKGVAVFLKDMDLAAAERGKDYARQACAKNKRMSDAEREALLGLITPTADYTDLAPCDAVIEAVFERRDVKAVVVRELEAVLGHTALIASNTSALPITELAEASVRPANFIGMHFFSPADKMPLVEIICGEQTGDEALAAAFDLAQQLGKTPIVVNDAPGFFTTRVIGKTVSQGAQMVLEGIDPVLVEAAARANGSPVGPLAAIDEISQETAYRNGLQMKADAEARGETWQEQPAGELVRRMVEEFGRKGRRSGGGYYEYPEGGKKHIWPGLKQHFAPNGYKKVPFEDIKDRLVFAQCIEAVRAMQEGVITSVADGNIGSIMGIGFPPHTGGVFQCINAWGLKRFAARARELAQAYGADFEPPRLLLERAETGELFR
;
A
#
# COMPACT_ATOMS: atom_id res chain seq x y z
N MET A 1 -23.73 27.06 8.93
CA MET A 1 -22.37 27.38 9.42
C MET A 1 -21.44 27.37 8.22
N GLY A 2 -20.52 28.32 8.12
CA GLY A 2 -19.50 28.35 7.06
C GLY A 2 -18.34 27.39 7.37
N TYR A 3 -17.51 27.08 6.38
CA TYR A 3 -16.34 26.20 6.54
C TYR A 3 -15.37 26.72 7.60
N ILE A 4 -15.15 28.04 7.66
CA ILE A 4 -14.32 28.68 8.67
C ILE A 4 -15.19 29.61 9.50
N THR A 5 -15.07 29.53 10.82
CA THR A 5 -15.63 30.51 11.75
C THR A 5 -14.50 31.26 12.44
N LEU A 6 -14.66 32.57 12.59
CA LEU A 6 -13.77 33.43 13.36
C LEU A 6 -14.45 33.83 14.67
N ASP A 7 -13.84 33.49 15.81
CA ASP A 7 -14.32 33.91 17.14
C ASP A 7 -13.25 34.74 17.84
N LYS A 8 -13.60 35.95 18.27
CA LYS A 8 -12.65 36.87 18.89
C LYS A 8 -12.91 36.97 20.38
N GLY A 9 -11.98 36.45 21.17
CA GLY A 9 -12.01 36.54 22.63
C GLY A 9 -11.74 37.95 23.16
N ALA A 10 -12.11 38.18 24.42
CA ALA A 10 -11.93 39.47 25.10
C ALA A 10 -10.45 39.85 25.24
N GLU A 11 -9.54 38.88 25.29
CA GLU A 11 -8.08 39.08 25.32
C GLU A 11 -7.47 39.52 23.96
N GLY A 12 -8.29 39.68 22.92
CA GLY A 12 -7.84 40.07 21.58
C GLY A 12 -7.25 38.92 20.76
N ILE A 13 -7.49 37.67 21.14
CA ILE A 13 -7.12 36.49 20.36
C ILE A 13 -8.28 36.14 19.42
N VAL A 14 -7.96 35.90 18.14
CA VAL A 14 -8.93 35.39 17.16
C VAL A 14 -8.74 33.89 16.99
N GLU A 15 -9.77 33.11 17.26
CA GLU A 15 -9.82 31.69 16.95
C GLU A 15 -10.32 31.49 15.51
N LEU A 16 -9.47 30.89 14.67
CA LEU A 16 -9.82 30.46 13.33
C LEU A 16 -10.15 28.97 13.36
N VAL A 17 -11.44 28.65 13.20
CA VAL A 17 -11.97 27.30 13.42
C VAL A 17 -12.37 26.67 12.09
N PHE A 18 -11.71 25.58 11.70
CA PHE A 18 -12.11 24.76 10.56
C PHE A 18 -13.24 23.80 10.93
N ASP A 19 -14.37 23.86 10.23
CA ASP A 19 -15.49 22.94 10.40
C ASP A 19 -16.27 22.76 9.09
N GLN A 20 -15.75 21.93 8.18
CA GLN A 20 -16.36 21.68 6.87
C GLN A 20 -17.81 21.14 7.02
N PRO A 21 -18.84 21.85 6.55
CA PRO A 21 -20.22 21.42 6.70
C PRO A 21 -20.49 20.08 6.01
N GLY A 22 -21.28 19.20 6.63
CA GLY A 22 -21.67 17.92 6.03
C GLY A 22 -20.56 16.87 5.89
N SER A 23 -19.35 17.17 6.34
CA SER A 23 -18.21 16.25 6.32
C SER A 23 -17.77 15.87 7.74
N SER A 24 -17.26 14.65 7.91
CA SER A 24 -16.62 14.22 9.16
C SER A 24 -15.16 14.68 9.28
N VAL A 25 -14.60 15.25 8.21
CA VAL A 25 -13.20 15.69 8.13
C VAL A 25 -13.10 17.02 7.38
N ASN A 26 -12.11 17.84 7.74
CA ASN A 26 -11.76 19.04 6.96
C ASN A 26 -10.80 18.68 5.80
N THR A 27 -11.01 19.24 4.61
CA THR A 27 -10.21 18.99 3.38
C THR A 27 -9.90 20.28 2.59
N MET A 28 -8.76 20.29 1.90
CA MET A 28 -8.30 21.42 1.08
C MET A 28 -8.81 21.24 -0.36
N GLY A 29 -10.04 21.70 -0.59
CA GLY A 29 -10.70 21.79 -1.90
C GLY A 29 -11.25 23.21 -2.16
N LEU A 30 -12.16 23.36 -3.12
CA LEU A 30 -12.68 24.66 -3.54
C LEU A 30 -13.37 25.45 -2.40
N GLU A 31 -14.13 24.78 -1.54
CA GLU A 31 -14.80 25.40 -0.39
C GLU A 31 -13.80 25.97 0.61
N TYR A 32 -12.72 25.22 0.89
CA TYR A 32 -11.63 25.68 1.74
C TYR A 32 -10.95 26.90 1.13
N ASP A 33 -10.64 26.88 -0.17
CA ASP A 33 -9.95 27.99 -0.83
C ASP A 33 -10.73 29.31 -0.71
N ALA A 34 -12.05 29.26 -0.92
CA ALA A 34 -12.91 30.43 -0.76
C ALA A 34 -12.96 30.89 0.70
N ALA A 35 -13.20 29.96 1.63
CA ALA A 35 -13.35 30.27 3.05
C ALA A 35 -12.04 30.80 3.66
N MET A 36 -10.91 30.21 3.33
CA MET A 36 -9.60 30.59 3.84
C MET A 36 -9.18 31.97 3.36
N LYS A 37 -9.40 32.30 2.08
CA LYS A 37 -9.14 33.65 1.55
C LYS A 37 -9.98 34.71 2.27
N ALA A 38 -11.28 34.43 2.47
CA ALA A 38 -12.17 35.34 3.17
C ALA A 38 -11.77 35.53 4.64
N ALA A 39 -11.54 34.43 5.36
CA ALA A 39 -11.17 34.46 6.77
C ALA A 39 -9.84 35.18 7.01
N VAL A 40 -8.82 34.92 6.19
CA VAL A 40 -7.52 35.58 6.34
C VAL A 40 -7.60 37.07 6.01
N ALA A 41 -8.37 37.47 4.99
CA ALA A 41 -8.58 38.89 4.68
C ALA A 41 -9.28 39.63 5.84
N GLU A 42 -10.27 38.99 6.47
CA GLU A 42 -10.95 39.53 7.64
C GLU A 42 -10.00 39.66 8.85
N VAL A 43 -9.21 38.62 9.14
CA VAL A 43 -8.18 38.65 10.19
C VAL A 43 -7.16 39.77 9.93
N GLN A 44 -6.70 39.95 8.70
CA GLN A 44 -5.80 41.06 8.33
C GLN A 44 -6.44 42.43 8.62
N ALA A 45 -7.72 42.61 8.30
CA ALA A 45 -8.42 43.85 8.61
C ALA A 45 -8.52 44.09 10.14
N MET A 46 -8.79 43.03 10.91
CA MET A 46 -8.84 43.12 12.38
C MET A 46 -7.48 43.45 13.01
N VAL A 47 -6.39 42.93 12.44
CA VAL A 47 -5.00 43.25 12.82
C VAL A 47 -4.65 44.70 12.48
N ALA A 48 -4.98 45.15 11.27
CA ALA A 48 -4.77 46.54 10.85
C ALA A 48 -5.54 47.55 11.73
N ALA A 49 -6.70 47.15 12.26
CA ALA A 49 -7.47 47.91 13.24
C ALA A 49 -6.87 47.91 14.67
N GLY A 50 -5.73 47.24 14.89
CA GLY A 50 -5.06 47.16 16.20
C GLY A 50 -5.82 46.33 17.24
N SER A 51 -6.77 45.53 16.80
CA SER A 51 -7.74 44.87 17.70
C SER A 51 -7.40 43.40 18.00
N VAL A 52 -6.35 42.87 17.35
CA VAL A 52 -5.91 41.47 17.45
C VAL A 52 -4.50 41.41 18.01
N ARG A 53 -4.29 40.52 18.97
CA ARG A 53 -3.00 40.26 19.62
C ARG A 53 -2.39 38.92 19.21
N GLY A 54 -3.18 38.03 18.60
CA GLY A 54 -2.73 36.75 18.09
C GLY A 54 -3.88 35.95 17.47
N VAL A 55 -3.54 34.88 16.75
CA VAL A 55 -4.49 33.99 16.10
C VAL A 55 -4.29 32.56 16.58
N TYR A 56 -5.37 31.89 16.97
CA TYR A 56 -5.36 30.48 17.33
C TYR A 56 -6.11 29.65 16.28
N VAL A 57 -5.38 28.85 15.52
CA VAL A 57 -5.95 27.96 14.50
C VAL A 57 -6.33 26.62 15.14
N ARG A 58 -7.57 26.17 14.94
CA ARG A 58 -8.03 24.87 15.45
C ARG A 58 -9.08 24.22 14.55
N SER A 59 -9.39 22.96 14.85
CA SER A 59 -10.48 22.22 14.21
C SER A 59 -11.72 22.19 15.11
N GLY A 60 -12.90 22.20 14.50
CA GLY A 60 -14.17 21.85 15.13
C GLY A 60 -14.52 20.37 15.01
N LYS A 61 -13.74 19.57 14.25
CA LYS A 61 -13.97 18.13 14.08
C LYS A 61 -13.36 17.33 15.24
N PRO A 62 -14.09 16.38 15.85
CA PRO A 62 -13.58 15.59 16.96
C PRO A 62 -12.52 14.59 16.48
N GLY A 63 -11.34 14.60 17.11
CA GLY A 63 -10.26 13.65 16.81
C GLY A 63 -9.66 13.78 15.40
N GLN A 64 -9.95 14.87 14.69
CA GLN A 64 -9.42 15.15 13.36
C GLN A 64 -9.11 16.64 13.21
N PHE A 65 -7.86 16.96 12.85
CA PHE A 65 -7.49 18.34 12.59
C PHE A 65 -7.84 18.71 11.14
N PHE A 66 -7.16 18.09 10.18
CA PHE A 66 -7.31 18.38 8.75
C PHE A 66 -6.70 17.26 7.88
N ALA A 67 -7.40 16.81 6.84
CA ALA A 67 -7.17 15.55 6.11
C ALA A 67 -6.51 15.72 4.73
N GLY A 68 -5.78 16.82 4.51
CA GLY A 68 -5.09 17.10 3.25
C GLY A 68 -6.00 17.59 2.13
N GLY A 69 -5.54 17.46 0.88
CA GLY A 69 -6.24 17.91 -0.33
C GLY A 69 -7.46 17.06 -0.69
N ASP A 70 -8.40 17.64 -1.44
CA ASP A 70 -9.53 16.88 -1.98
C ASP A 70 -9.10 16.04 -3.20
N ILE A 71 -8.81 14.77 -2.94
CA ILE A 71 -8.39 13.81 -3.97
C ILE A 71 -9.48 13.55 -5.02
N LYS A 72 -10.77 13.70 -4.68
CA LYS A 72 -11.85 13.49 -5.65
C LYS A 72 -11.83 14.59 -6.71
N GLU A 73 -11.72 15.85 -6.28
CA GLU A 73 -11.57 16.98 -7.20
C GLU A 73 -10.33 16.82 -8.10
N MET A 74 -9.20 16.35 -7.53
CA MET A 74 -7.97 16.10 -8.31
C MET A 74 -8.14 15.00 -9.37
N LEU A 75 -8.90 13.93 -9.07
CA LEU A 75 -9.12 12.83 -10.01
C LEU A 75 -10.06 13.19 -11.17
N GLU A 76 -10.91 14.19 -10.99
CA GLU A 76 -11.82 14.70 -12.03
C GLU A 76 -11.13 15.63 -13.03
N MET A 77 -9.90 16.07 -12.75
CA MET A 77 -9.15 16.95 -13.65
C MET A 77 -8.81 16.24 -14.97
N ASP A 78 -8.59 17.00 -16.03
CA ASP A 78 -7.96 16.47 -17.24
C ASP A 78 -6.42 16.52 -17.06
N LEU A 79 -5.73 15.47 -17.51
CA LEU A 79 -4.27 15.43 -17.50
C LEU A 79 -3.68 16.18 -18.72
N ASP A 80 -4.39 16.18 -19.85
CA ASP A 80 -3.94 16.85 -21.08
C ASP A 80 -4.63 18.21 -21.26
N VAL A 81 -4.22 19.16 -20.42
CA VAL A 81 -4.76 20.52 -20.44
C VAL A 81 -3.94 21.46 -21.34
N PRO A 82 -4.58 22.41 -22.07
CA PRO A 82 -3.89 23.45 -22.83
C PRO A 82 -2.97 24.33 -21.98
N ALA A 83 -2.01 25.02 -22.60
CA ALA A 83 -1.01 25.84 -21.90
C ALA A 83 -1.65 26.95 -21.04
N GLU A 84 -2.70 27.59 -21.54
CA GLU A 84 -3.44 28.64 -20.84
C GLU A 84 -4.09 28.09 -19.57
N ARG A 85 -4.65 26.87 -19.65
CA ARG A 85 -5.24 26.19 -18.50
C ARG A 85 -4.18 25.77 -17.49
N LYS A 86 -3.02 25.28 -17.94
CA LYS A 86 -1.87 24.98 -17.05
C LYS A 86 -1.42 26.23 -16.28
N GLN A 87 -1.38 27.38 -16.94
CA GLN A 87 -1.03 28.64 -16.30
C GLN A 87 -2.07 29.05 -15.24
N GLN A 88 -3.37 28.94 -15.54
CA GLN A 88 -4.44 29.17 -14.57
C GLN A 88 -4.34 28.24 -13.36
N MET A 89 -4.04 26.95 -13.58
CA MET A 89 -3.86 25.98 -12.50
C MET A 89 -2.65 26.34 -11.63
N PHE A 90 -1.54 26.76 -12.23
CA PHE A 90 -0.37 27.24 -11.48
C PHE A 90 -0.70 28.46 -10.61
N GLU A 91 -1.41 29.44 -11.16
CA GLU A 91 -1.89 30.62 -10.43
C GLU A 91 -2.88 30.24 -9.32
N GLY A 92 -3.77 29.28 -9.59
CA GLY A 92 -4.66 28.69 -8.59
C GLY A 92 -3.89 28.09 -7.42
N THR A 93 -2.89 27.25 -7.69
CA THR A 93 -2.02 26.67 -6.65
C THR A 93 -1.33 27.76 -5.82
N LEU A 94 -0.84 28.84 -6.45
CA LEU A 94 -0.27 29.98 -5.70
C LEU A 94 -1.34 30.70 -4.86
N ALA A 95 -2.55 30.85 -5.37
CA ALA A 95 -3.65 31.47 -4.66
C ALA A 95 -4.12 30.64 -3.45
N THR A 96 -4.05 29.31 -3.50
CA THR A 96 -4.29 28.42 -2.35
C THR A 96 -3.23 28.61 -1.27
N LYS A 97 -1.98 28.89 -1.65
CA LYS A 97 -0.83 29.08 -0.74
C LYS A 97 -0.79 30.45 -0.08
N ALA A 98 -1.25 31.47 -0.78
CA ALA A 98 -1.12 32.86 -0.35
C ALA A 98 -1.68 33.12 1.06
N PRO A 99 -2.90 32.65 1.44
CA PRO A 99 -3.42 32.84 2.79
C PRO A 99 -2.53 32.27 3.89
N LEU A 100 -1.83 31.15 3.64
CA LEU A 100 -0.90 30.56 4.60
C LEU A 100 0.33 31.44 4.80
N ARG A 101 0.88 32.01 3.71
CA ARG A 101 1.99 32.96 3.81
C ARG A 101 1.56 34.25 4.50
N THR A 102 0.33 34.70 4.25
CA THR A 102 -0.24 35.87 4.93
C THR A 102 -0.40 35.66 6.43
N LEU A 103 -0.90 34.51 6.88
CA LEU A 103 -0.97 34.19 8.31
C LEU A 103 0.43 34.13 8.94
N GLU A 104 1.39 33.58 8.21
CA GLU A 104 2.78 33.44 8.64
C GLU A 104 3.53 34.79 8.77
N THR A 105 3.12 35.83 8.04
CA THR A 105 3.73 37.16 8.07
C THR A 105 2.78 38.26 8.54
N LEU A 106 1.72 37.86 9.26
CA LEU A 106 0.59 38.71 9.66
C LEU A 106 0.98 39.90 10.55
N GLY A 107 2.13 39.83 11.22
CA GLY A 107 2.59 40.84 12.18
C GLY A 107 2.06 40.64 13.61
N VAL A 108 1.36 39.54 13.86
CA VAL A 108 0.96 39.05 15.19
C VAL A 108 1.23 37.54 15.28
N PRO A 109 1.44 36.98 16.48
CA PRO A 109 1.70 35.56 16.64
C PRO A 109 0.51 34.70 16.22
N VAL A 110 0.82 33.50 15.72
CA VAL A 110 -0.17 32.51 15.27
C VAL A 110 0.21 31.17 15.85
N ALA A 111 -0.70 30.56 16.61
CA ALA A 111 -0.54 29.25 17.21
C ALA A 111 -1.58 28.28 16.63
N VAL A 112 -1.27 26.99 16.57
CA VAL A 112 -2.20 25.95 16.14
C VAL A 112 -2.36 24.88 17.21
N GLY A 113 -3.61 24.46 17.43
CA GLY A 113 -3.98 23.33 18.26
C GLY A 113 -4.38 22.14 17.41
N ILE A 114 -3.65 21.04 17.54
CA ILE A 114 -3.81 19.82 16.76
C ILE A 114 -4.47 18.74 17.63
N ASN A 115 -5.80 18.68 17.57
CA ASN A 115 -6.62 17.75 18.34
C ASN A 115 -6.71 16.34 17.75
N GLY A 116 -6.19 16.13 16.55
CA GLY A 116 -6.29 14.86 15.82
C GLY A 116 -5.28 14.77 14.69
N ALA A 117 -5.49 13.80 13.79
CA ALA A 117 -4.58 13.62 12.66
C ALA A 117 -4.48 14.91 11.81
N ALA A 118 -3.25 15.35 11.55
CA ALA A 118 -2.90 16.46 10.68
C ALA A 118 -1.93 15.95 9.61
N LEU A 119 -2.48 15.60 8.45
CA LEU A 119 -1.77 14.95 7.36
C LEU A 119 -1.84 15.79 6.09
N GLY A 120 -0.74 15.81 5.35
CA GLY A 120 -0.58 16.55 4.11
C GLY A 120 -0.87 18.04 4.29
N GLY A 121 -1.78 18.60 3.49
CA GLY A 121 -2.27 19.98 3.63
C GLY A 121 -2.64 20.40 5.06
N GLY A 122 -3.10 19.47 5.91
CA GLY A 122 -3.35 19.76 7.32
C GLY A 122 -2.09 20.07 8.12
N PHE A 123 -1.02 19.33 7.86
CA PHE A 123 0.28 19.64 8.44
C PHE A 123 0.93 20.85 7.77
N GLU A 124 0.68 21.11 6.48
CA GLU A 124 1.14 22.35 5.81
C GLU A 124 0.54 23.61 6.44
N ILE A 125 -0.74 23.57 6.85
CA ILE A 125 -1.38 24.62 7.63
C ILE A 125 -0.67 24.80 8.98
N ALA A 126 -0.42 23.69 9.70
CA ALA A 126 0.26 23.75 10.99
C ALA A 126 1.70 24.30 10.89
N LEU A 127 2.42 23.95 9.82
CA LEU A 127 3.77 24.43 9.54
C LEU A 127 3.80 25.95 9.26
N ALA A 128 2.71 26.53 8.74
CA ALA A 128 2.58 27.96 8.53
C ALA A 128 2.36 28.76 9.83
N CYS A 129 2.02 28.09 10.94
CA CYS A 129 1.85 28.71 12.25
C CYS A 129 3.20 28.80 12.98
N HIS A 130 3.34 29.78 13.87
CA HIS A 130 4.56 30.03 14.65
C HIS A 130 4.73 29.02 15.79
N HIS A 131 3.63 28.65 16.44
CA HIS A 131 3.62 27.69 17.55
C HIS A 131 2.65 26.55 17.29
N ARG A 132 3.02 25.33 17.72
CA ARG A 132 2.33 24.08 17.37
C ARG A 132 2.20 23.22 18.61
N ILE A 133 0.97 23.03 19.06
CA ILE A 133 0.62 22.21 20.22
C ILE A 133 -0.29 21.08 19.73
N ALA A 134 -0.03 19.84 20.17
CA ALA A 134 -0.85 18.69 19.79
C ALA A 134 -1.28 17.86 21.01
N LEU A 135 -2.33 17.05 20.84
CA LEU A 135 -2.63 15.98 21.78
C LEU A 135 -1.64 14.81 21.61
N ALA A 136 -1.44 14.03 22.67
CA ALA A 136 -0.58 12.85 22.64
C ALA A 136 -1.07 11.81 21.61
N GLY A 137 -0.14 11.10 20.96
CA GLY A 137 -0.43 9.99 20.05
C GLY A 137 -1.07 10.34 18.69
N VAL A 138 -1.36 11.62 18.40
CA VAL A 138 -1.90 12.02 17.09
C VAL A 138 -0.86 11.85 15.98
N ASP A 139 -1.33 11.57 14.77
CA ASP A 139 -0.47 11.38 13.59
C ASP A 139 -0.26 12.70 12.82
N LEU A 140 1.01 12.96 12.48
CA LEU A 140 1.48 14.15 11.79
C LEU A 140 2.37 13.76 10.61
N GLY A 141 2.28 14.47 9.50
CA GLY A 141 3.23 14.30 8.40
C GLY A 141 2.71 14.70 7.03
N LEU A 142 3.53 14.43 6.03
CA LEU A 142 3.33 14.79 4.62
C LEU A 142 3.32 13.51 3.75
N PRO A 143 2.20 12.76 3.72
CA PRO A 143 2.12 11.44 3.08
C PRO A 143 1.87 11.46 1.57
N GLU A 144 1.89 12.63 0.91
CA GLU A 144 1.52 12.81 -0.51
C GLU A 144 2.31 11.91 -1.46
N ALA A 145 3.58 11.61 -1.14
CA ALA A 145 4.42 10.71 -1.94
C ALA A 145 3.84 9.28 -2.03
N GLN A 146 3.03 8.85 -1.07
CA GLN A 146 2.39 7.53 -1.06
C GLN A 146 1.27 7.41 -2.10
N ILE A 147 0.76 8.55 -2.59
CA ILE A 147 -0.29 8.62 -3.61
C ILE A 147 0.21 9.27 -4.91
N GLY A 148 1.53 9.35 -5.09
CA GLY A 148 2.15 9.86 -6.32
C GLY A 148 2.21 11.39 -6.44
N LEU A 149 1.97 12.10 -5.34
CA LEU A 149 2.04 13.56 -5.27
C LEU A 149 3.21 14.02 -4.38
N MET A 150 3.27 15.33 -4.13
CA MET A 150 4.12 15.96 -3.13
C MET A 150 3.31 17.02 -2.38
N PRO A 151 3.78 17.52 -1.23
CA PRO A 151 3.18 18.68 -0.57
C PRO A 151 3.19 19.89 -1.51
N GLY A 152 2.03 20.54 -1.66
CA GLY A 152 1.82 21.62 -2.63
C GLY A 152 1.45 22.96 -2.01
N ALA A 153 1.14 23.00 -0.70
CA ALA A 153 0.71 24.18 0.04
C ALA A 153 1.85 24.81 0.89
N GLY A 154 3.10 24.59 0.49
CA GLY A 154 4.31 25.14 1.14
C GLY A 154 5.02 24.16 2.07
N GLY A 155 4.57 22.90 2.14
CA GLY A 155 5.13 21.88 3.02
C GLY A 155 6.57 21.52 2.69
N VAL A 156 6.95 21.46 1.40
CA VAL A 156 8.35 21.22 1.02
C VAL A 156 9.21 22.39 1.42
N VAL A 157 8.74 23.61 1.18
CA VAL A 157 9.46 24.84 1.53
C VAL A 157 9.68 24.93 3.05
N ARG A 158 8.60 24.88 3.83
CA ARG A 158 8.65 25.06 5.30
C ARG A 158 9.41 23.93 5.99
N LEU A 159 9.15 22.68 5.62
CA LEU A 159 9.84 21.55 6.24
C LEU A 159 11.35 21.60 5.94
N THR A 160 11.74 21.91 4.69
CA THR A 160 13.15 22.08 4.34
C THR A 160 13.82 23.19 5.16
N ARG A 161 13.11 24.31 5.41
CA ARG A 161 13.64 25.40 6.25
C ARG A 161 13.74 25.03 7.73
N LEU A 162 12.83 24.20 8.24
CA LEU A 162 12.82 23.76 9.64
C LEU A 162 13.89 22.72 9.95
N VAL A 163 14.04 21.70 9.12
CA VAL A 163 14.85 20.51 9.45
C VAL A 163 16.03 20.28 8.50
N GLY A 164 16.17 21.10 7.46
CA GLY A 164 17.20 20.95 6.43
C GLY A 164 16.84 19.90 5.38
N MET A 165 17.64 19.86 4.31
CA MET A 165 17.34 19.09 3.10
C MET A 165 17.26 17.57 3.34
N GLN A 166 18.22 16.98 4.06
CA GLN A 166 18.32 15.53 4.22
C GLN A 166 17.11 14.95 4.98
N GLU A 167 16.72 15.59 6.07
CA GLU A 167 15.56 15.17 6.86
C GLU A 167 14.26 15.43 6.09
N ALA A 168 14.12 16.59 5.42
CA ALA A 168 12.95 16.88 4.60
C ALA A 168 12.75 15.87 3.46
N ILE A 169 13.82 15.53 2.71
CA ILE A 169 13.76 14.49 1.66
C ILE A 169 13.31 13.16 2.25
N THR A 170 13.81 12.79 3.42
CA THR A 170 13.48 11.52 4.08
C THR A 170 12.00 11.48 4.48
N LEU A 171 11.52 12.52 5.16
CA LEU A 171 10.14 12.60 5.65
C LEU A 171 9.13 12.66 4.50
N ILE A 172 9.40 13.51 3.50
CA ILE A 172 8.46 13.75 2.38
C ILE A 172 8.47 12.56 1.41
N SER A 173 9.64 12.07 0.98
CA SER A 173 9.71 11.01 -0.05
C SER A 173 9.13 9.67 0.42
N GLN A 174 9.20 9.39 1.72
CA GLN A 174 8.63 8.18 2.33
C GLN A 174 7.17 8.37 2.77
N GLY A 175 6.70 9.61 2.84
CA GLY A 175 5.39 9.93 3.37
C GLY A 175 5.22 9.52 4.85
N THR A 176 6.28 9.71 5.64
CA THR A 176 6.33 9.19 7.02
C THR A 176 5.30 9.88 7.89
N ARG A 177 4.50 9.08 8.60
CA ARG A 177 3.59 9.53 9.65
C ARG A 177 4.30 9.41 11.00
N LEU A 178 4.39 10.52 11.70
CA LEU A 178 5.01 10.62 13.02
C LEU A 178 3.92 10.78 14.08
N LYS A 179 4.07 10.05 15.18
CA LYS A 179 3.32 10.33 16.40
C LYS A 179 3.78 11.66 17.01
N ALA A 180 2.88 12.36 17.69
CA ALA A 180 3.14 13.67 18.31
C ALA A 180 4.45 13.72 19.11
N GLU A 181 4.73 12.68 19.90
CA GLU A 181 5.95 12.56 20.70
C GLU A 181 7.21 12.59 19.82
N LYS A 182 7.18 11.85 18.71
CA LYS A 182 8.30 11.81 17.77
C LYS A 182 8.43 13.10 16.97
N ALA A 183 7.31 13.76 16.67
CA ALA A 183 7.30 15.06 16.02
C ALA A 183 7.89 16.14 16.95
N LEU A 184 7.61 16.08 18.25
CA LEU A 184 8.20 16.95 19.27
C LEU A 184 9.72 16.77 19.35
N GLU A 185 10.20 15.52 19.44
CA GLU A 185 11.63 15.21 19.43
C GLU A 185 12.37 15.75 18.19
N LYS A 186 11.67 15.83 17.05
CA LYS A 186 12.21 16.33 15.78
C LYS A 186 12.05 17.84 15.58
N GLY A 187 11.48 18.56 16.55
CA GLY A 187 11.22 20.01 16.46
C GLY A 187 10.09 20.38 15.49
N LEU A 188 9.26 19.41 15.10
CA LEU A 188 8.08 19.61 14.26
C LEU A 188 6.86 20.06 15.08
N LEU A 189 6.84 19.73 16.37
CA LEU A 189 5.96 20.31 17.37
C LEU A 189 6.77 21.07 18.41
N HIS A 190 6.09 21.94 19.15
CA HIS A 190 6.68 22.66 20.28
C HIS A 190 6.20 22.11 21.62
N GLU A 191 4.95 21.65 21.69
CA GLU A 191 4.36 21.15 22.93
C GLU A 191 3.36 20.01 22.70
N ILE A 192 3.14 19.23 23.75
CA ILE A 192 2.06 18.24 23.86
C ILE A 192 1.18 18.60 25.06
N ALA A 193 -0.14 18.54 24.86
CA ALA A 193 -1.16 18.77 25.88
C ALA A 193 -1.97 17.49 26.15
N ALA A 194 -2.55 17.40 27.34
CA ALA A 194 -3.36 16.25 27.76
C ALA A 194 -4.83 16.36 27.32
N SER A 195 -5.32 17.57 27.05
CA SER A 195 -6.69 17.82 26.59
C SER A 195 -6.77 19.02 25.64
N GLU A 196 -7.88 19.14 24.91
CA GLU A 196 -8.13 20.29 24.02
C GLU A 196 -8.21 21.61 24.81
N ASP A 197 -8.81 21.61 26.01
CA ASP A 197 -8.89 22.79 26.88
C ASP A 197 -7.50 23.27 27.32
N GLU A 198 -6.63 22.33 27.72
CA GLU A 198 -5.26 22.65 28.08
C GLU A 198 -4.47 23.16 26.86
N MET A 199 -4.64 22.49 25.72
CA MET A 199 -4.01 22.90 24.46
C MET A 199 -4.39 24.33 24.07
N ARG A 200 -5.68 24.67 24.16
CA ARG A 200 -6.20 26.02 23.93
C ARG A 200 -5.62 27.02 24.93
N ALA A 201 -5.67 26.71 26.23
CA ALA A 201 -5.15 27.60 27.27
C ALA A 201 -3.65 27.90 27.09
N ARG A 202 -2.84 26.88 26.78
CA ARG A 202 -1.40 27.03 26.51
C ARG A 202 -1.14 27.83 25.23
N ALA A 203 -1.91 27.58 24.17
CA ALA A 203 -1.80 28.37 22.94
C ALA A 203 -2.10 29.85 23.21
N HIS A 204 -3.18 30.16 23.93
CA HIS A 204 -3.53 31.54 24.27
C HIS A 204 -2.44 32.21 25.13
N ALA A 205 -1.92 31.52 26.14
CA ALA A 205 -0.83 32.01 26.97
C ALA A 205 0.43 32.31 26.13
N TRP A 206 0.80 31.40 25.22
CA TRP A 206 1.94 31.58 24.34
C TRP A 206 1.77 32.77 23.39
N LEU A 207 0.58 32.93 22.79
CA LEU A 207 0.26 34.06 21.91
C LEU A 207 0.46 35.41 22.63
N LEU A 208 -0.07 35.54 23.85
CA LEU A 208 0.05 36.79 24.62
C LEU A 208 1.49 37.10 25.06
N ALA A 209 2.28 36.05 25.31
CA ALA A 209 3.67 36.18 25.74
C ALA A 209 4.66 36.46 24.59
N ASN A 210 4.29 36.19 23.33
CA ASN A 210 5.18 36.29 22.17
C ASN A 210 4.62 37.20 21.06
N PRO A 211 4.34 38.49 21.33
CA PRO A 211 3.70 39.39 20.36
C PRO A 211 4.52 39.64 19.08
N GLU A 212 5.84 39.46 19.13
CA GLU A 212 6.77 39.69 18.03
C GLU A 212 7.20 38.39 17.33
N ALA A 213 6.48 37.28 17.52
CA ALA A 213 6.85 35.99 16.94
C ALA A 213 6.95 36.07 15.41
N LYS A 214 8.01 35.48 14.87
CA LYS A 214 8.27 35.34 13.43
C LYS A 214 8.81 33.95 13.15
N GLN A 215 8.62 33.46 11.93
CA GLN A 215 9.27 32.22 11.53
C GLN A 215 10.80 32.38 11.50
N PRO A 216 11.56 31.32 11.80
CA PRO A 216 13.02 31.41 11.81
C PRO A 216 13.61 31.90 10.48
N TRP A 217 13.02 31.51 9.34
CA TRP A 217 13.51 31.90 8.00
C TRP A 217 13.17 33.33 7.59
N ASP A 218 12.30 34.01 8.33
CA ASP A 218 11.98 35.43 8.12
C ASP A 218 12.75 36.35 9.08
N THR A 219 13.67 35.78 9.87
CA THR A 219 14.60 36.54 10.73
C THR A 219 15.92 36.80 10.04
N GLU A 220 16.52 37.97 10.31
CA GLU A 220 17.83 38.32 9.79
C GLU A 220 18.90 37.34 10.29
N GLY A 221 19.79 36.91 9.39
CA GLY A 221 20.87 35.97 9.72
C GLY A 221 20.46 34.50 9.79
N TYR A 222 19.24 34.15 9.40
CA TYR A 222 18.80 32.75 9.29
C TYR A 222 19.78 31.89 8.48
N LYS A 223 20.06 30.69 8.98
CA LYS A 223 20.82 29.65 8.29
C LYS A 223 20.03 28.36 8.30
N MET A 224 19.85 27.78 7.11
CA MET A 224 19.21 26.47 6.98
C MET A 224 20.01 25.41 7.75
N PRO A 225 19.36 24.59 8.59
CA PRO A 225 20.02 23.44 9.23
C PRO A 225 20.72 22.55 8.20
N GLY A 226 22.01 22.27 8.41
CA GLY A 226 22.84 21.49 7.48
C GLY A 226 23.34 22.25 6.23
N GLY A 227 22.87 23.48 5.99
CA GLY A 227 23.21 24.29 4.83
C GLY A 227 22.39 23.96 3.57
N GLY A 228 22.55 24.79 2.53
CA GLY A 228 21.93 24.58 1.22
C GLY A 228 22.68 23.59 0.32
N PRO A 229 22.31 23.46 -0.96
CA PRO A 229 22.88 22.45 -1.86
C PRO A 229 24.39 22.57 -2.09
N ASP A 230 24.92 23.79 -2.08
CA ASP A 230 26.35 24.06 -2.33
C ASP A 230 27.21 23.92 -1.05
N HIS A 231 26.57 23.68 0.10
CA HIS A 231 27.27 23.48 1.36
C HIS A 231 28.01 22.12 1.37
N LYS A 232 29.24 22.10 1.91
CA LYS A 232 30.10 20.89 1.91
C LYS A 232 29.41 19.65 2.51
N ALA A 233 28.58 19.84 3.54
CA ALA A 233 27.84 18.75 4.17
C ALA A 233 26.85 18.04 3.24
N ASN A 234 26.36 18.73 2.20
CA ASN A 234 25.35 18.21 1.28
C ASN A 234 25.92 17.75 -0.07
N GLN A 235 27.22 17.89 -0.33
CA GLN A 235 27.80 17.51 -1.64
C GLN A 235 27.57 16.03 -1.98
N GLY A 236 27.71 15.13 -1.00
CA GLY A 236 27.41 13.70 -1.17
C GLY A 236 25.92 13.44 -1.45
N LEU A 237 25.03 14.16 -0.77
CA LEU A 237 23.58 14.10 -1.02
C LEU A 237 23.24 14.58 -2.43
N MET A 238 23.84 15.68 -2.89
CA MET A 238 23.59 16.22 -4.23
C MET A 238 24.14 15.32 -5.34
N MET A 239 25.29 14.69 -5.11
CA MET A 239 25.93 13.80 -6.08
C MET A 239 25.24 12.43 -6.18
N LEU A 240 24.97 11.79 -5.04
CA LEU A 240 24.45 10.41 -4.99
C LEU A 240 22.95 10.33 -4.75
N GLY A 241 22.31 11.39 -4.27
CA GLY A 241 20.87 11.43 -3.99
C GLY A 241 20.01 11.11 -5.19
N PRO A 242 20.18 11.76 -6.36
CA PRO A 242 19.43 11.42 -7.58
C PRO A 242 19.62 9.95 -8.00
N VAL A 243 20.84 9.43 -7.89
CA VAL A 243 21.15 8.03 -8.19
C VAL A 243 20.43 7.08 -7.23
N ASN A 244 20.39 7.41 -5.94
CA ASN A 244 19.68 6.64 -4.92
C ASN A 244 18.16 6.64 -5.18
N VAL A 245 17.58 7.79 -5.51
CA VAL A 245 16.17 7.88 -5.89
C VAL A 245 15.90 6.98 -7.11
N MET A 246 16.70 7.10 -8.17
CA MET A 246 16.55 6.27 -9.37
C MET A 246 16.72 4.78 -9.08
N ASN A 247 17.63 4.38 -8.19
CA ASN A 247 17.81 2.98 -7.83
C ASN A 247 16.63 2.42 -7.01
N GLN A 248 16.08 3.22 -6.10
CA GLN A 248 14.97 2.80 -5.23
C GLN A 248 13.64 2.77 -6.00
N THR A 249 13.39 3.74 -6.88
CA THR A 249 12.13 3.86 -7.63
C THR A 249 12.20 3.25 -9.02
N ARG A 250 13.41 2.93 -9.49
CA ARG A 250 13.70 2.46 -10.87
C ARG A 250 13.30 3.47 -11.94
N GLY A 251 13.13 4.74 -11.57
CA GLY A 251 12.62 5.79 -12.46
C GLY A 251 11.12 5.73 -12.72
N LEU A 252 10.36 4.86 -12.03
CA LEU A 252 8.93 4.63 -12.25
C LEU A 252 8.02 5.45 -11.32
N MET A 253 8.61 6.18 -10.38
CA MET A 253 7.87 6.98 -9.40
C MET A 253 8.27 8.46 -9.54
N PRO A 254 7.53 9.26 -10.34
CA PRO A 254 7.85 10.66 -10.60
C PRO A 254 7.87 11.53 -9.34
N ALA A 255 7.01 11.22 -8.36
CA ALA A 255 6.88 11.97 -7.11
C ALA A 255 8.19 12.08 -6.34
N GLN A 256 8.88 10.96 -6.08
CA GLN A 256 10.13 10.95 -5.31
C GLN A 256 11.25 11.72 -6.04
N ARG A 257 11.27 11.66 -7.39
CA ARG A 257 12.18 12.47 -8.19
C ARG A 257 11.88 13.96 -8.07
N ALA A 258 10.60 14.33 -8.19
CA ALA A 258 10.14 15.71 -8.07
C ALA A 258 10.39 16.26 -6.65
N ILE A 259 10.15 15.47 -5.60
CA ILE A 259 10.40 15.85 -4.21
C ILE A 259 11.89 16.15 -3.98
N PHE A 260 12.79 15.27 -4.44
CA PHE A 260 14.22 15.51 -4.31
C PHE A 260 14.64 16.81 -5.01
N ALA A 261 14.18 17.00 -6.25
CA ALA A 261 14.48 18.20 -7.04
C ALA A 261 13.90 19.47 -6.40
N ALA A 262 12.63 19.42 -5.97
CA ALA A 262 11.96 20.53 -5.32
C ALA A 262 12.65 20.95 -4.02
N VAL A 263 13.04 20.00 -3.16
CA VAL A 263 13.80 20.32 -1.93
C VAL A 263 15.12 21.01 -2.28
N ALA A 264 15.87 20.47 -3.24
CA ALA A 264 17.15 21.04 -3.65
C ALA A 264 16.99 22.45 -4.25
N ASP A 265 16.02 22.66 -5.13
CA ASP A 265 15.81 23.94 -5.80
C ASP A 265 15.25 25.00 -4.84
N CYS A 266 14.26 24.64 -4.02
CA CYS A 266 13.72 25.53 -2.98
C CYS A 266 14.78 25.97 -1.97
N ALA A 267 15.79 25.14 -1.71
CA ALA A 267 16.88 25.46 -0.78
C ALA A 267 17.90 26.48 -1.33
N ARG A 268 17.87 26.80 -2.64
CA ARG A 268 18.80 27.76 -3.28
C ARG A 268 18.30 29.20 -3.29
N VAL A 269 17.00 29.39 -3.16
CA VAL A 269 16.34 30.68 -3.41
C VAL A 269 15.72 31.23 -2.14
N ASP A 270 15.16 32.44 -2.20
CA ASP A 270 14.34 33.00 -1.13
C ASP A 270 13.02 32.24 -0.96
N PHE A 271 12.30 32.51 0.14
CA PHE A 271 11.07 31.79 0.48
C PHE A 271 9.99 31.93 -0.59
N ASP A 272 9.74 33.14 -1.10
CA ASP A 272 8.64 33.39 -2.03
C ASP A 272 8.93 32.79 -3.42
N THR A 273 10.19 32.83 -3.85
CA THR A 273 10.61 32.11 -5.06
C THR A 273 10.50 30.59 -4.86
N ALA A 274 10.86 30.07 -3.69
CA ALA A 274 10.71 28.65 -3.36
C ALA A 274 9.24 28.20 -3.42
N GLN A 275 8.30 29.04 -2.95
CA GLN A 275 6.87 28.76 -3.07
C GLN A 275 6.41 28.58 -4.52
N LYS A 276 6.98 29.37 -5.45
CA LYS A 276 6.71 29.25 -6.90
C LYS A 276 7.31 27.96 -7.48
N ILE A 277 8.53 27.60 -7.08
CA ILE A 277 9.19 26.36 -7.53
C ILE A 277 8.39 25.13 -7.09
N GLU A 278 8.01 25.06 -5.81
CA GLU A 278 7.20 23.96 -5.29
C GLU A 278 5.87 23.83 -6.05
N ALA A 279 5.19 24.95 -6.32
CA ALA A 279 3.93 24.93 -7.07
C ALA A 279 4.09 24.38 -8.50
N ARG A 280 5.23 24.61 -9.17
CA ARG A 280 5.53 24.03 -10.49
C ARG A 280 5.72 22.51 -10.42
N TYR A 281 6.50 22.04 -9.45
CA TYR A 281 6.70 20.60 -9.26
C TYR A 281 5.40 19.90 -8.87
N PHE A 282 4.62 20.48 -7.95
CA PHE A 282 3.31 19.96 -7.57
C PHE A 282 2.37 19.85 -8.77
N LEU A 283 2.24 20.91 -9.57
CA LEU A 283 1.40 20.90 -10.77
C LEU A 283 1.86 19.84 -11.79
N SER A 284 3.18 19.62 -11.92
CA SER A 284 3.68 18.58 -12.82
C SER A 284 3.23 17.18 -12.40
N LEU A 285 3.14 16.90 -11.09
CA LEU A 285 2.63 15.63 -10.57
C LEU A 285 1.10 15.55 -10.64
N LEU A 286 0.40 16.66 -10.39
CA LEU A 286 -1.07 16.71 -10.48
C LEU A 286 -1.57 16.33 -11.89
N LEU A 287 -0.79 16.66 -12.92
CA LEU A 287 -1.04 16.33 -14.31
C LEU A 287 -0.35 15.02 -14.78
N ASP A 288 0.23 14.24 -13.86
CA ASP A 288 0.91 12.98 -14.19
C ASP A 288 -0.02 11.76 -14.09
N GLN A 289 0.04 10.88 -15.09
CA GLN A 289 -0.78 9.67 -15.12
C GLN A 289 -0.44 8.71 -13.96
N THR A 290 0.81 8.66 -13.51
CA THR A 290 1.22 7.83 -12.37
C THR A 290 0.57 8.33 -11.09
N ALA A 291 0.53 9.64 -10.88
CA ALA A 291 -0.15 10.22 -9.73
C ALA A 291 -1.65 9.87 -9.74
N ARG A 292 -2.31 9.98 -10.90
CA ARG A 292 -3.70 9.54 -11.06
C ARG A 292 -3.90 8.07 -10.66
N ASN A 293 -3.06 7.19 -11.19
CA ASN A 293 -3.13 5.76 -10.90
C ASN A 293 -2.96 5.46 -9.40
N MET A 294 -1.99 6.13 -8.77
CA MET A 294 -1.68 5.94 -7.35
C MET A 294 -2.76 6.53 -6.44
N MET A 295 -3.34 7.70 -6.77
CA MET A 295 -4.49 8.26 -6.07
C MET A 295 -5.72 7.33 -6.16
N THR A 296 -6.01 6.79 -7.36
CA THR A 296 -7.09 5.82 -7.53
C THR A 296 -6.89 4.60 -6.62
N ALA A 297 -5.71 3.98 -6.66
CA ALA A 297 -5.44 2.77 -5.89
C ALA A 297 -5.31 3.04 -4.38
N PHE A 298 -4.30 3.83 -3.98
CA PHE A 298 -3.89 3.95 -2.58
C PHE A 298 -4.71 4.93 -1.76
N PHE A 299 -5.52 5.77 -2.39
CA PHE A 299 -6.49 6.62 -1.69
C PHE A 299 -7.92 6.11 -1.88
N VAL A 300 -8.47 6.14 -3.10
CA VAL A 300 -9.90 5.86 -3.32
C VAL A 300 -10.24 4.40 -3.03
N GLN A 301 -9.57 3.46 -3.71
CA GLN A 301 -9.87 2.03 -3.62
C GLN A 301 -9.48 1.47 -2.24
N MET A 302 -8.31 1.84 -1.71
CA MET A 302 -7.89 1.45 -0.37
C MET A 302 -8.86 1.91 0.73
N ASN A 303 -9.38 3.14 0.64
CA ASN A 303 -10.36 3.65 1.59
C ASN A 303 -11.70 2.92 1.46
N ALA A 304 -12.14 2.58 0.24
CA ALA A 304 -13.35 1.80 0.02
C ALA A 304 -13.24 0.40 0.66
N ILE A 305 -12.14 -0.30 0.42
CA ILE A 305 -11.88 -1.62 1.02
C ILE A 305 -11.81 -1.51 2.55
N SER A 306 -11.10 -0.51 3.07
CA SER A 306 -10.97 -0.30 4.52
C SER A 306 -12.33 -0.05 5.19
N LYS A 307 -13.26 0.62 4.50
CA LYS A 307 -14.65 0.82 4.97
C LYS A 307 -15.56 -0.39 4.79
N GLY A 308 -15.07 -1.47 4.18
CA GLY A 308 -15.81 -2.70 3.98
C GLY A 308 -16.66 -2.72 2.72
N ALA A 309 -16.20 -2.09 1.62
CA ALA A 309 -16.94 -2.10 0.34
C ALA A 309 -17.30 -3.51 -0.15
N SER A 310 -16.42 -4.50 0.07
CA SER A 310 -16.64 -5.91 -0.29
C SER A 310 -17.14 -6.76 0.90
N ARG A 311 -17.43 -6.15 2.05
CA ARG A 311 -18.01 -6.85 3.21
C ARG A 311 -19.54 -6.88 3.06
N PRO A 312 -20.22 -8.01 3.30
CA PRO A 312 -21.67 -8.07 3.31
C PRO A 312 -22.30 -7.02 4.23
N ALA A 313 -23.30 -6.31 3.72
CA ALA A 313 -24.04 -5.30 4.45
C ALA A 313 -25.00 -5.95 5.47
N GLY A 314 -25.39 -5.20 6.51
CA GLY A 314 -26.38 -5.66 7.50
C GLY A 314 -25.87 -6.64 8.57
N ILE A 315 -24.65 -7.18 8.42
CA ILE A 315 -24.06 -8.10 9.40
C ILE A 315 -23.21 -7.35 10.42
N ALA A 316 -23.44 -7.58 11.71
CA ALA A 316 -22.69 -6.93 12.79
C ALA A 316 -21.21 -7.32 12.77
N ARG A 317 -20.32 -6.38 13.14
CA ARG A 317 -18.88 -6.69 13.22
C ARG A 317 -18.58 -7.62 14.39
N ARG A 318 -17.72 -8.61 14.17
CA ARG A 318 -17.28 -9.56 15.19
C ARG A 318 -15.79 -9.39 15.47
N LYS A 319 -15.40 -9.55 16.73
CA LYS A 319 -13.99 -9.53 17.15
C LYS A 319 -13.59 -10.96 17.55
N VAL A 320 -12.57 -11.50 16.89
CA VAL A 320 -11.99 -12.80 17.24
C VAL A 320 -11.10 -12.61 18.46
N LYS A 321 -11.41 -13.30 19.55
CA LYS A 321 -10.60 -13.30 20.78
C LYS A 321 -9.60 -14.44 20.75
N THR A 322 -10.04 -15.59 20.28
CA THR A 322 -9.26 -16.84 20.25
C THR A 322 -9.25 -17.41 18.83
N LEU A 323 -8.05 -17.63 18.29
CA LEU A 323 -7.81 -18.12 16.93
C LEU A 323 -7.09 -19.47 16.97
N GLY A 324 -7.62 -20.49 16.30
CA GLY A 324 -6.92 -21.74 16.07
C GLY A 324 -6.13 -21.69 14.76
N ILE A 325 -4.92 -22.24 14.74
CA ILE A 325 -4.12 -22.41 13.53
C ILE A 325 -3.75 -23.89 13.41
N LEU A 326 -4.10 -24.52 12.29
CA LEU A 326 -3.80 -25.94 12.03
C LEU A 326 -2.59 -26.04 11.09
N GLY A 327 -1.50 -26.61 11.58
CA GLY A 327 -0.20 -26.66 10.90
C GLY A 327 0.75 -25.57 11.40
N ALA A 328 1.88 -25.98 11.95
CA ALA A 328 2.92 -25.12 12.52
C ALA A 328 4.11 -24.93 11.57
N GLY A 329 3.91 -25.21 10.28
CA GLY A 329 4.85 -24.86 9.21
C GLY A 329 5.01 -23.34 9.04
N GLN A 330 5.78 -22.91 8.04
CA GLN A 330 6.13 -21.49 7.88
C GLN A 330 4.92 -20.55 7.78
N MET A 331 3.85 -20.95 7.09
CA MET A 331 2.63 -20.15 6.96
C MET A 331 1.88 -20.07 8.29
N GLY A 332 1.53 -21.20 8.90
CA GLY A 332 0.81 -21.21 10.17
C GLY A 332 1.56 -20.50 11.31
N ALA A 333 2.88 -20.70 11.41
CA ALA A 333 3.72 -19.99 12.37
C ALA A 333 3.74 -18.47 12.13
N GLY A 334 3.79 -18.04 10.86
CA GLY A 334 3.72 -16.63 10.48
C GLY A 334 2.36 -15.99 10.78
N ILE A 335 1.25 -16.71 10.51
CA ILE A 335 -0.11 -16.26 10.82
C ILE A 335 -0.30 -16.16 12.34
N ALA A 336 0.13 -17.17 13.10
CA ALA A 336 0.09 -17.16 14.56
C ALA A 336 0.84 -15.96 15.15
N TYR A 337 2.06 -15.67 14.65
CA TYR A 337 2.81 -14.49 15.06
C TYR A 337 2.12 -13.17 14.69
N ALA A 338 1.54 -13.08 13.48
CA ALA A 338 0.80 -11.90 13.05
C ALA A 338 -0.42 -11.62 13.94
N ALA A 339 -1.16 -12.66 14.33
CA ALA A 339 -2.31 -12.58 15.22
C ALA A 339 -1.92 -12.20 16.66
N ALA A 340 -0.89 -12.83 17.22
CA ALA A 340 -0.39 -12.50 18.56
C ALA A 340 0.08 -11.03 18.66
N ARG A 341 0.72 -10.48 17.61
CA ARG A 341 1.09 -9.05 17.55
C ARG A 341 -0.10 -8.09 17.61
N LYS A 342 -1.30 -8.56 17.31
CA LYS A 342 -2.55 -7.79 17.38
C LYS A 342 -3.36 -8.11 18.64
N GLY A 343 -2.78 -8.84 19.58
CA GLY A 343 -3.41 -9.20 20.86
C GLY A 343 -4.46 -10.30 20.76
N VAL A 344 -4.43 -11.11 19.70
CA VAL A 344 -5.31 -12.28 19.56
C VAL A 344 -4.63 -13.48 20.20
N ALA A 345 -5.34 -14.21 21.06
CA ALA A 345 -4.86 -15.46 21.62
C ALA A 345 -4.90 -16.56 20.54
N VAL A 346 -3.83 -17.34 20.42
CA VAL A 346 -3.64 -18.31 19.35
C VAL A 346 -3.37 -19.69 19.92
N PHE A 347 -4.13 -20.69 19.46
CA PHE A 347 -3.76 -22.10 19.60
C PHE A 347 -3.07 -22.56 18.32
N LEU A 348 -1.81 -22.97 18.41
CA LEU A 348 -1.01 -23.43 17.27
C LEU A 348 -0.92 -24.95 17.33
N LYS A 349 -1.69 -25.64 16.50
CA LYS A 349 -1.80 -27.10 16.50
C LYS A 349 -0.97 -27.73 15.39
N ASP A 350 -0.21 -28.78 15.70
CA ASP A 350 0.44 -29.65 14.70
C ASP A 350 0.22 -31.14 15.04
N MET A 351 0.88 -32.07 14.36
CA MET A 351 0.78 -33.51 14.59
C MET A 351 1.31 -33.92 15.97
N ASP A 352 2.33 -33.22 16.46
CA ASP A 352 2.93 -33.43 17.78
C ASP A 352 3.31 -32.09 18.41
N LEU A 353 3.43 -32.08 19.74
CA LEU A 353 3.73 -30.86 20.49
C LEU A 353 5.09 -30.26 20.12
N ALA A 354 6.07 -31.09 19.75
CA ALA A 354 7.39 -30.61 19.37
C ALA A 354 7.34 -29.85 18.02
N ALA A 355 6.51 -30.27 17.07
CA ALA A 355 6.26 -29.57 15.82
C ALA A 355 5.56 -28.22 16.06
N ALA A 356 4.54 -28.18 16.93
CA ALA A 356 3.88 -26.94 17.33
C ALA A 356 4.86 -25.97 18.02
N GLU A 357 5.72 -26.46 18.91
CA GLU A 357 6.76 -25.66 19.57
C GLU A 357 7.80 -25.11 18.58
N ARG A 358 8.22 -25.92 17.59
CA ARG A 358 9.07 -25.44 16.49
C ARG A 358 8.41 -24.32 15.69
N GLY A 359 7.09 -24.37 15.51
CA GLY A 359 6.36 -23.25 14.89
C GLY A 359 6.40 -21.99 15.76
N LYS A 360 6.21 -22.13 17.09
CA LYS A 360 6.33 -21.01 18.04
C LYS A 360 7.73 -20.39 18.07
N ASP A 361 8.78 -21.14 17.74
CA ASP A 361 10.15 -20.60 17.60
C ASP A 361 10.24 -19.48 16.55
N TYR A 362 9.38 -19.47 15.53
CA TYR A 362 9.30 -18.37 14.58
C TYR A 362 9.03 -17.04 15.29
N ALA A 363 8.04 -17.01 16.20
CA ALA A 363 7.71 -15.84 17.00
C ALA A 363 8.86 -15.47 17.94
N ARG A 364 9.51 -16.47 18.59
CA ARG A 364 10.67 -16.24 19.46
C ARG A 364 11.79 -15.52 18.70
N GLN A 365 12.12 -16.00 17.51
CA GLN A 365 13.16 -15.42 16.65
C GLN A 365 12.78 -14.03 16.13
N ALA A 366 11.52 -13.83 15.74
CA ALA A 366 11.04 -12.53 15.27
C ALA A 366 11.09 -11.47 16.39
N CYS A 367 10.67 -11.83 17.61
CA CYS A 367 10.79 -10.96 18.78
C CYS A 367 12.24 -10.67 19.16
N ALA A 368 13.14 -11.66 19.13
CA ALA A 368 14.56 -11.47 19.42
C ALA A 368 15.24 -10.50 18.43
N LYS A 369 14.78 -10.44 17.17
CA LYS A 369 15.27 -9.50 16.17
C LYS A 369 14.73 -8.07 16.37
N ASN A 370 13.66 -7.88 17.14
CA ASN A 370 13.09 -6.57 17.41
C ASN A 370 13.74 -5.92 18.63
N LYS A 371 14.80 -5.13 18.39
CA LYS A 371 15.56 -4.41 19.45
C LYS A 371 14.77 -3.33 20.21
N ARG A 372 13.56 -2.97 19.75
CA ARG A 372 12.71 -1.96 20.39
C ARG A 372 11.68 -2.56 21.34
N MET A 373 11.57 -3.88 21.39
CA MET A 373 10.63 -4.60 22.24
C MET A 373 11.31 -4.94 23.57
N SER A 374 10.66 -4.57 24.68
CA SER A 374 11.08 -4.95 26.03
C SER A 374 10.87 -6.44 26.28
N ASP A 375 11.53 -6.97 27.30
CA ASP A 375 11.39 -8.39 27.67
C ASP A 375 9.96 -8.71 28.13
N ALA A 376 9.30 -7.80 28.86
CA ALA A 376 7.91 -7.95 29.26
C ALA A 376 6.94 -7.98 28.06
N GLU A 377 7.11 -7.10 27.07
CA GLU A 377 6.31 -7.13 25.83
C GLU A 377 6.53 -8.42 25.05
N ARG A 378 7.78 -8.93 25.02
CA ARG A 378 8.13 -10.19 24.37
C ARG A 378 7.45 -11.38 25.05
N GLU A 379 7.55 -11.48 26.37
CA GLU A 379 6.91 -12.55 27.15
C GLU A 379 5.39 -12.51 26.99
N ALA A 380 4.78 -11.32 27.07
CA ALA A 380 3.35 -11.15 26.86
C ALA A 380 2.90 -11.63 25.47
N LEU A 381 3.63 -11.26 24.41
CA LEU A 381 3.32 -11.71 23.05
C LEU A 381 3.47 -13.23 22.90
N LEU A 382 4.58 -13.80 23.39
CA LEU A 382 4.82 -15.24 23.30
C LEU A 382 3.82 -16.04 24.16
N GLY A 383 3.32 -15.46 25.24
CA GLY A 383 2.26 -16.01 26.08
C GLY A 383 0.90 -16.10 25.39
N LEU A 384 0.66 -15.32 24.32
CA LEU A 384 -0.55 -15.42 23.51
C LEU A 384 -0.57 -16.64 22.58
N ILE A 385 0.56 -17.33 22.38
CA ILE A 385 0.65 -18.48 21.47
C ILE A 385 0.78 -19.76 22.30
N THR A 386 -0.26 -20.58 22.30
CA THR A 386 -0.31 -21.88 22.97
C THR A 386 -0.10 -23.00 21.95
N PRO A 387 1.07 -23.64 21.91
CA PRO A 387 1.30 -24.79 21.04
C PRO A 387 0.59 -26.03 21.58
N THR A 388 0.00 -26.84 20.70
CA THR A 388 -0.70 -28.07 21.09
C THR A 388 -0.62 -29.15 20.00
N ALA A 389 -0.90 -30.39 20.37
CA ALA A 389 -1.17 -31.49 19.44
C ALA A 389 -2.63 -31.96 19.48
N ASP A 390 -3.41 -31.52 20.46
CA ASP A 390 -4.77 -31.98 20.71
C ASP A 390 -5.78 -31.02 20.05
N TYR A 391 -6.76 -31.59 19.34
CA TYR A 391 -7.85 -30.82 18.76
C TYR A 391 -8.78 -30.26 19.84
N THR A 392 -8.93 -30.93 20.99
CA THR A 392 -9.86 -30.49 22.05
C THR A 392 -9.51 -29.11 22.61
N ASP A 393 -8.24 -28.71 22.56
CA ASP A 393 -7.76 -27.37 22.92
C ASP A 393 -8.32 -26.26 21.99
N LEU A 394 -8.86 -26.61 20.83
CA LEU A 394 -9.44 -25.69 19.85
C LEU A 394 -10.93 -25.43 20.08
N ALA A 395 -11.58 -26.14 21.00
CA ALA A 395 -12.99 -25.92 21.34
C ALA A 395 -13.37 -24.44 21.65
N PRO A 396 -12.53 -23.62 22.33
CA PRO A 396 -12.85 -22.23 22.62
C PRO A 396 -12.54 -21.24 21.48
N CYS A 397 -12.05 -21.71 20.32
CA CYS A 397 -11.70 -20.83 19.20
C CYS A 397 -12.95 -20.23 18.53
N ASP A 398 -12.95 -18.91 18.29
CA ASP A 398 -14.00 -18.22 17.53
C ASP A 398 -13.84 -18.46 16.02
N ALA A 399 -12.60 -18.69 15.59
CA ALA A 399 -12.21 -18.94 14.21
C ALA A 399 -11.01 -19.90 14.18
N VAL A 400 -10.89 -20.68 13.11
CA VAL A 400 -9.72 -21.53 12.84
C VAL A 400 -9.24 -21.33 11.41
N ILE A 401 -7.93 -21.18 11.22
CA ILE A 401 -7.28 -21.12 9.91
C ILE A 401 -6.44 -22.39 9.72
N GLU A 402 -6.80 -23.18 8.73
CA GLU A 402 -6.08 -24.38 8.31
C GLU A 402 -4.93 -24.00 7.36
N ALA A 403 -3.71 -24.41 7.69
CA ALA A 403 -2.47 -24.16 6.95
C ALA A 403 -1.59 -25.43 6.89
N VAL A 404 -2.21 -26.60 6.73
CA VAL A 404 -1.56 -27.89 6.51
C VAL A 404 -1.18 -28.08 5.04
N PHE A 405 -0.60 -29.23 4.71
CA PHE A 405 -0.13 -29.55 3.36
C PHE A 405 -1.24 -29.40 2.29
N GLU A 406 -0.82 -29.00 1.08
CA GLU A 406 -1.69 -28.72 -0.06
C GLU A 406 -2.21 -30.03 -0.72
N ARG A 407 -3.00 -30.80 0.05
CA ARG A 407 -3.58 -32.08 -0.34
C ARG A 407 -5.02 -32.18 0.16
N ARG A 408 -5.96 -32.49 -0.74
CA ARG A 408 -7.40 -32.57 -0.44
C ARG A 408 -7.74 -33.61 0.62
N ASP A 409 -7.15 -34.80 0.53
CA ASP A 409 -7.37 -35.90 1.48
C ASP A 409 -6.92 -35.54 2.89
N VAL A 410 -5.76 -34.87 3.01
CA VAL A 410 -5.23 -34.38 4.30
C VAL A 410 -6.15 -33.30 4.88
N LYS A 411 -6.52 -32.29 4.08
CA LYS A 411 -7.40 -31.20 4.52
C LYS A 411 -8.77 -31.73 4.94
N ALA A 412 -9.34 -32.69 4.22
CA ALA A 412 -10.63 -33.29 4.56
C ALA A 412 -10.62 -34.00 5.92
N VAL A 413 -9.54 -34.74 6.24
CA VAL A 413 -9.38 -35.36 7.56
C VAL A 413 -9.31 -34.31 8.66
N VAL A 414 -8.47 -33.29 8.46
CA VAL A 414 -8.28 -32.19 9.42
C VAL A 414 -9.59 -31.43 9.69
N VAL A 415 -10.39 -31.17 8.66
CA VAL A 415 -11.70 -30.52 8.81
C VAL A 415 -12.64 -31.37 9.66
N ARG A 416 -12.76 -32.67 9.39
CA ARG A 416 -13.65 -33.57 10.15
C ARG A 416 -13.25 -33.67 11.62
N GLU A 417 -11.95 -33.79 11.90
CA GLU A 417 -11.42 -33.82 13.27
C GLU A 417 -11.66 -32.49 14.01
N LEU A 418 -11.46 -31.36 13.33
CA LEU A 418 -11.75 -30.04 13.87
C LEU A 418 -13.23 -29.86 14.22
N GLU A 419 -14.13 -30.23 13.32
CA GLU A 419 -15.56 -30.01 13.51
C GLU A 419 -16.17 -30.87 14.63
N ALA A 420 -15.52 -31.97 15.00
CA ALA A 420 -15.93 -32.79 16.13
C ALA A 420 -15.78 -32.06 17.48
N VAL A 421 -14.97 -31.00 17.56
CA VAL A 421 -14.65 -30.27 18.80
C VAL A 421 -14.99 -28.78 18.75
N LEU A 422 -14.95 -28.16 17.56
CA LEU A 422 -15.10 -26.72 17.38
C LEU A 422 -16.57 -26.30 17.50
N GLY A 423 -16.82 -25.18 18.20
CA GLY A 423 -18.18 -24.63 18.38
C GLY A 423 -18.97 -24.44 17.07
N HIS A 424 -20.29 -24.64 17.13
CA HIS A 424 -21.16 -24.71 15.94
C HIS A 424 -21.15 -23.45 15.06
N THR A 425 -20.86 -22.28 15.63
CA THR A 425 -20.87 -20.98 14.94
C THR A 425 -19.48 -20.45 14.57
N ALA A 426 -18.41 -21.21 14.86
CA ALA A 426 -17.05 -20.78 14.60
C ALA A 426 -16.73 -20.76 13.10
N LEU A 427 -15.91 -19.80 12.69
CA LEU A 427 -15.41 -19.68 11.31
C LEU A 427 -14.35 -20.77 11.04
N ILE A 428 -14.47 -21.45 9.90
CA ILE A 428 -13.44 -22.39 9.42
C ILE A 428 -12.87 -21.83 8.12
N ALA A 429 -11.60 -21.47 8.15
CA ALA A 429 -10.90 -20.90 7.00
C ALA A 429 -9.79 -21.84 6.51
N SER A 430 -9.63 -22.01 5.20
CA SER A 430 -8.47 -22.68 4.61
C SER A 430 -7.51 -21.68 3.98
N ASN A 431 -6.21 -21.77 4.33
CA ASN A 431 -5.10 -21.07 3.68
C ASN A 431 -4.55 -21.95 2.53
N THR A 432 -5.41 -22.31 1.59
CA THR A 432 -4.99 -22.92 0.32
C THR A 432 -4.70 -21.84 -0.72
N SER A 433 -3.82 -22.15 -1.67
CA SER A 433 -3.40 -21.25 -2.76
C SER A 433 -3.98 -21.63 -4.12
N ALA A 434 -4.53 -22.84 -4.25
CA ALA A 434 -4.97 -23.38 -5.53
C ALA A 434 -6.18 -24.32 -5.46
N LEU A 435 -6.43 -25.00 -4.34
CA LEU A 435 -7.53 -25.98 -4.24
C LEU A 435 -8.87 -25.24 -4.09
N PRO A 436 -9.87 -25.51 -4.94
CA PRO A 436 -11.18 -24.88 -4.83
C PRO A 436 -11.81 -25.06 -3.44
N ILE A 437 -12.29 -23.96 -2.87
CA ILE A 437 -12.92 -23.93 -1.55
C ILE A 437 -14.22 -24.74 -1.52
N THR A 438 -14.97 -24.72 -2.62
CA THR A 438 -16.21 -25.48 -2.79
C THR A 438 -15.96 -26.97 -2.60
N GLU A 439 -14.88 -27.49 -3.19
CA GLU A 439 -14.51 -28.89 -3.08
C GLU A 439 -13.95 -29.24 -1.68
N LEU A 440 -13.20 -28.33 -1.05
CA LEU A 440 -12.73 -28.52 0.33
C LEU A 440 -13.89 -28.52 1.34
N ALA A 441 -14.92 -27.72 1.08
CA ALA A 441 -16.10 -27.59 1.93
C ALA A 441 -16.97 -28.86 1.95
N GLU A 442 -16.85 -29.76 0.97
CA GLU A 442 -17.57 -31.06 0.96
C GLU A 442 -17.23 -31.94 2.16
N ALA A 443 -16.04 -31.76 2.74
CA ALA A 443 -15.64 -32.47 3.95
C ALA A 443 -16.27 -31.91 5.23
N SER A 444 -16.85 -30.70 5.16
CA SER A 444 -17.47 -30.01 6.29
C SER A 444 -18.95 -30.37 6.44
N VAL A 445 -19.39 -30.57 7.67
CA VAL A 445 -20.82 -30.68 8.03
C VAL A 445 -21.52 -29.32 8.14
N ARG A 446 -20.76 -28.22 8.05
CA ARG A 446 -21.25 -26.82 8.11
C ARG A 446 -20.58 -25.94 7.04
N PRO A 447 -20.76 -26.25 5.74
CA PRO A 447 -20.11 -25.53 4.66
C PRO A 447 -20.43 -24.02 4.63
N ALA A 448 -21.57 -23.60 5.22
CA ALA A 448 -21.92 -22.20 5.43
C ALA A 448 -20.89 -21.40 6.26
N ASN A 449 -20.13 -22.07 7.13
CA ASN A 449 -19.08 -21.46 7.95
C ASN A 449 -17.68 -21.67 7.36
N PHE A 450 -17.57 -22.35 6.22
CA PHE A 450 -16.30 -22.69 5.56
C PHE A 450 -15.96 -21.65 4.50
N ILE A 451 -14.73 -21.15 4.52
CA ILE A 451 -14.26 -20.10 3.61
C ILE A 451 -12.76 -20.26 3.28
N GLY A 452 -12.29 -19.66 2.19
CA GLY A 452 -10.86 -19.48 1.98
C GLY A 452 -10.35 -18.21 2.64
N MET A 453 -9.20 -18.28 3.31
CA MET A 453 -8.41 -17.11 3.73
C MET A 453 -6.96 -17.34 3.33
N HIS A 454 -6.63 -16.91 2.11
CA HIS A 454 -5.31 -17.08 1.53
C HIS A 454 -4.38 -15.94 1.96
N PHE A 455 -3.39 -16.29 2.79
CA PHE A 455 -2.30 -15.43 3.23
C PHE A 455 -1.09 -15.61 2.31
N PHE A 456 -0.28 -14.55 2.19
CA PHE A 456 0.92 -14.54 1.36
C PHE A 456 2.18 -14.64 2.21
N SER A 457 3.15 -15.44 1.77
CA SER A 457 4.41 -15.63 2.49
C SER A 457 5.39 -14.46 2.27
N PRO A 458 6.06 -13.94 3.31
CA PRO A 458 5.88 -14.24 4.74
C PRO A 458 4.63 -13.58 5.34
N ALA A 459 3.80 -14.37 6.03
CA ALA A 459 2.48 -13.95 6.50
C ALA A 459 2.49 -12.80 7.51
N ASP A 460 3.59 -12.56 8.24
CA ASP A 460 3.71 -11.45 9.18
C ASP A 460 4.03 -10.10 8.50
N LYS A 461 4.46 -10.13 7.24
CA LYS A 461 4.88 -8.95 6.47
C LYS A 461 3.93 -8.60 5.33
N MET A 462 3.41 -9.61 4.64
CA MET A 462 2.55 -9.37 3.48
C MET A 462 1.22 -8.75 3.92
N PRO A 463 0.77 -7.64 3.31
CA PRO A 463 -0.36 -6.87 3.84
C PRO A 463 -1.73 -7.41 3.38
N LEU A 464 -1.80 -8.29 2.39
CA LEU A 464 -3.05 -8.78 1.80
C LEU A 464 -3.52 -10.09 2.45
N VAL A 465 -4.85 -10.27 2.51
CA VAL A 465 -5.51 -11.58 2.61
C VAL A 465 -6.54 -11.66 1.50
N GLU A 466 -6.48 -12.72 0.68
CA GLU A 466 -7.51 -13.02 -0.31
C GLU A 466 -8.56 -13.92 0.35
N ILE A 467 -9.79 -13.43 0.45
CA ILE A 467 -10.93 -14.15 1.03
C ILE A 467 -11.72 -14.78 -0.11
N ILE A 468 -11.86 -16.10 -0.10
CA ILE A 468 -12.45 -16.88 -1.19
C ILE A 468 -13.78 -17.47 -0.75
N CYS A 469 -14.86 -17.08 -1.42
CA CYS A 469 -16.20 -17.59 -1.17
C CYS A 469 -16.46 -18.83 -2.02
N GLY A 470 -16.57 -19.99 -1.38
CA GLY A 470 -17.11 -21.20 -2.02
C GLY A 470 -18.61 -21.08 -2.26
N GLU A 471 -19.18 -21.97 -3.07
CA GLU A 471 -20.60 -21.90 -3.45
C GLU A 471 -21.57 -21.89 -2.25
N GLN A 472 -21.19 -22.57 -1.16
CA GLN A 472 -22.00 -22.69 0.05
C GLN A 472 -21.55 -21.76 1.18
N THR A 473 -20.51 -20.93 0.99
CA THR A 473 -20.04 -20.00 2.01
C THR A 473 -21.13 -18.98 2.34
N GLY A 474 -21.49 -18.85 3.63
CA GLY A 474 -22.51 -17.90 4.08
C GLY A 474 -21.95 -16.49 4.29
N ASP A 475 -22.82 -15.47 4.16
CA ASP A 475 -22.44 -14.06 4.35
C ASP A 475 -21.85 -13.77 5.75
N GLU A 476 -22.29 -14.50 6.78
CA GLU A 476 -21.74 -14.40 8.14
C GLU A 476 -20.27 -14.86 8.20
N ALA A 477 -19.92 -15.91 7.45
CA ALA A 477 -18.55 -16.40 7.37
C ALA A 477 -17.66 -15.40 6.62
N LEU A 478 -18.15 -14.86 5.50
CA LEU A 478 -17.46 -13.80 4.76
C LEU A 478 -17.24 -12.55 5.62
N ALA A 479 -18.28 -12.08 6.31
CA ALA A 479 -18.18 -10.93 7.22
C ALA A 479 -17.17 -11.18 8.36
N ALA A 480 -17.17 -12.38 8.96
CA ALA A 480 -16.23 -12.76 10.02
C ALA A 480 -14.78 -12.86 9.50
N ALA A 481 -14.56 -13.43 8.33
CA ALA A 481 -13.24 -13.50 7.70
C ALA A 481 -12.70 -12.11 7.35
N PHE A 482 -13.57 -11.22 6.85
CA PHE A 482 -13.24 -9.83 6.54
C PHE A 482 -12.85 -9.06 7.80
N ASP A 483 -13.65 -9.17 8.87
CA ASP A 483 -13.37 -8.54 10.15
C ASP A 483 -12.07 -9.08 10.78
N LEU A 484 -11.84 -10.40 10.69
CA LEU A 484 -10.60 -11.02 11.15
C LEU A 484 -9.38 -10.49 10.37
N ALA A 485 -9.43 -10.43 9.04
CA ALA A 485 -8.35 -9.88 8.22
C ALA A 485 -8.01 -8.43 8.64
N GLN A 486 -9.03 -7.58 8.82
CA GLN A 486 -8.83 -6.21 9.30
C GLN A 486 -8.28 -6.14 10.72
N GLN A 487 -8.77 -7.00 11.63
CA GLN A 487 -8.26 -7.11 13.01
C GLN A 487 -6.78 -7.49 13.03
N LEU A 488 -6.35 -8.36 12.11
CA LEU A 488 -4.95 -8.73 11.92
C LEU A 488 -4.10 -7.62 11.29
N GLY A 489 -4.70 -6.47 10.93
CA GLY A 489 -4.05 -5.37 10.23
C GLY A 489 -3.71 -5.71 8.78
N LYS A 490 -4.49 -6.61 8.16
CA LYS A 490 -4.39 -6.98 6.75
C LYS A 490 -5.48 -6.28 5.95
N THR A 491 -5.25 -6.15 4.66
CA THR A 491 -6.19 -5.65 3.67
C THR A 491 -6.92 -6.85 3.06
N PRO A 492 -8.22 -7.04 3.33
CA PRO A 492 -9.00 -8.09 2.71
C PRO A 492 -9.39 -7.71 1.27
N ILE A 493 -9.36 -8.68 0.37
CA ILE A 493 -10.10 -8.65 -0.90
C ILE A 493 -11.04 -9.84 -0.92
N VAL A 494 -12.16 -9.73 -1.64
CA VAL A 494 -13.15 -10.81 -1.74
C VAL A 494 -13.21 -11.32 -3.17
N VAL A 495 -13.10 -12.63 -3.31
CA VAL A 495 -13.17 -13.33 -4.59
C VAL A 495 -14.12 -14.51 -4.47
N ASN A 496 -14.71 -14.91 -5.59
CA ASN A 496 -15.45 -16.16 -5.70
C ASN A 496 -14.50 -17.31 -6.02
N ASP A 497 -14.88 -18.51 -5.60
CA ASP A 497 -14.10 -19.70 -5.81
C ASP A 497 -13.92 -20.03 -7.30
N ALA A 498 -12.68 -20.33 -7.66
CA ALA A 498 -12.25 -20.75 -8.98
C ALA A 498 -10.85 -21.36 -8.87
N PRO A 499 -10.43 -22.23 -9.81
CA PRO A 499 -9.06 -22.75 -9.83
C PRO A 499 -8.02 -21.63 -9.80
N GLY A 500 -7.21 -21.58 -8.73
CA GLY A 500 -6.20 -20.53 -8.53
C GLY A 500 -6.75 -19.15 -8.15
N PHE A 501 -8.04 -19.04 -7.84
CA PHE A 501 -8.72 -17.84 -7.37
C PHE A 501 -8.47 -16.62 -8.28
N PHE A 502 -8.22 -15.43 -7.71
CA PHE A 502 -7.76 -14.28 -8.49
C PHE A 502 -6.23 -14.20 -8.49
N THR A 503 -5.59 -14.23 -7.32
CA THR A 503 -4.16 -13.91 -7.21
C THR A 503 -3.26 -14.93 -7.89
N THR A 504 -3.36 -16.22 -7.54
CA THR A 504 -2.54 -17.30 -8.11
C THR A 504 -2.75 -17.42 -9.61
N ARG A 505 -4.01 -17.31 -10.06
CA ARG A 505 -4.39 -17.32 -11.48
C ARG A 505 -3.72 -16.20 -12.28
N VAL A 506 -3.79 -14.97 -11.79
CA VAL A 506 -3.25 -13.79 -12.49
C VAL A 506 -1.72 -13.82 -12.52
N ILE A 507 -1.03 -14.04 -11.40
CA ILE A 507 0.45 -14.10 -11.38
C ILE A 507 0.98 -15.27 -12.21
N GLY A 508 0.24 -16.38 -12.25
CA GLY A 508 0.57 -17.56 -13.04
C GLY A 508 0.78 -17.24 -14.52
N LYS A 509 0.05 -16.26 -15.07
CA LYS A 509 0.22 -15.84 -16.48
C LYS A 509 1.55 -15.15 -16.74
N THR A 510 2.04 -14.30 -15.84
CA THR A 510 3.39 -13.72 -15.98
C THR A 510 4.49 -14.75 -15.80
N VAL A 511 4.33 -15.67 -14.86
CA VAL A 511 5.27 -16.77 -14.67
C VAL A 511 5.33 -17.63 -15.94
N SER A 512 4.16 -17.98 -16.49
CA SER A 512 4.05 -18.75 -17.72
C SER A 512 4.69 -18.02 -18.91
N GLN A 513 4.45 -16.72 -19.07
CA GLN A 513 5.12 -15.93 -20.11
C GLN A 513 6.64 -15.84 -19.90
N GLY A 514 7.11 -15.73 -18.65
CA GLY A 514 8.53 -15.80 -18.34
C GLY A 514 9.16 -17.13 -18.77
N ALA A 515 8.49 -18.24 -18.47
CA ALA A 515 8.93 -19.57 -18.86
C ALA A 515 8.88 -19.78 -20.39
N GLN A 516 7.78 -19.36 -21.02
CA GLN A 516 7.58 -19.39 -22.46
C GLN A 516 8.72 -18.66 -23.20
N MET A 517 9.12 -17.48 -22.72
CA MET A 517 10.24 -16.74 -23.31
C MET A 517 11.58 -17.49 -23.21
N VAL A 518 11.83 -18.21 -22.10
CA VAL A 518 13.01 -19.08 -21.98
C VAL A 518 12.93 -20.24 -22.97
N LEU A 519 11.78 -20.90 -23.10
CA LEU A 519 11.55 -22.00 -24.04
C LEU A 519 11.71 -21.54 -25.51
N GLU A 520 11.32 -20.30 -25.82
CA GLU A 520 11.54 -19.66 -27.12
C GLU A 520 13.01 -19.29 -27.40
N GLY A 521 13.91 -19.48 -26.43
CA GLY A 521 15.32 -19.15 -26.53
C GLY A 521 15.63 -17.66 -26.37
N ILE A 522 14.77 -16.89 -25.69
CA ILE A 522 15.03 -15.48 -25.33
C ILE A 522 15.95 -15.45 -24.10
N ASP A 523 16.82 -14.45 -24.04
CA ASP A 523 17.76 -14.28 -22.92
C ASP A 523 16.99 -14.10 -21.58
N PRO A 524 17.15 -15.04 -20.61
CA PRO A 524 16.50 -14.93 -19.30
C PRO A 524 16.88 -13.66 -18.53
N VAL A 525 18.07 -13.10 -18.79
CA VAL A 525 18.50 -11.82 -18.19
C VAL A 525 17.59 -10.68 -18.67
N LEU A 526 17.19 -10.68 -19.94
CA LEU A 526 16.28 -9.66 -20.49
C LEU A 526 14.87 -9.83 -19.94
N VAL A 527 14.38 -11.05 -19.73
CA VAL A 527 13.08 -11.33 -19.12
C VAL A 527 13.01 -10.75 -17.70
N GLU A 528 14.04 -11.01 -16.89
CA GLU A 528 14.14 -10.51 -15.51
C GLU A 528 14.36 -8.99 -15.46
N ALA A 529 15.15 -8.44 -16.39
CA ALA A 529 15.35 -7.01 -16.53
C ALA A 529 14.06 -6.30 -16.97
N ALA A 530 13.26 -6.90 -17.86
CA ALA A 530 11.97 -6.37 -18.29
C ALA A 530 10.95 -6.33 -17.15
N ALA A 531 10.84 -7.42 -16.37
CA ALA A 531 10.01 -7.43 -15.16
C ALA A 531 10.44 -6.32 -14.17
N ARG A 532 11.76 -6.17 -13.97
CA ARG A 532 12.32 -5.10 -13.12
C ARG A 532 12.00 -3.71 -13.66
N ALA A 533 12.14 -3.50 -14.97
CA ALA A 533 11.87 -2.24 -15.67
C ALA A 533 10.38 -1.88 -15.67
N ASN A 534 9.50 -2.89 -15.66
CA ASN A 534 8.08 -2.71 -15.42
C ASN A 534 7.74 -2.46 -13.95
N GLY A 535 8.70 -2.53 -13.02
CA GLY A 535 8.48 -2.25 -11.61
C GLY A 535 8.11 -3.45 -10.74
N SER A 536 8.09 -4.67 -11.28
CA SER A 536 7.84 -5.89 -10.49
C SER A 536 8.93 -6.08 -9.42
N PRO A 537 8.60 -6.38 -8.16
CA PRO A 537 9.59 -6.52 -7.09
C PRO A 537 10.59 -7.66 -7.38
N VAL A 538 10.10 -8.75 -7.98
CA VAL A 538 10.84 -9.95 -8.39
C VAL A 538 10.42 -10.30 -9.82
N GLY A 539 11.33 -10.82 -10.64
CA GLY A 539 10.98 -11.30 -11.98
C GLY A 539 10.43 -12.74 -11.98
N PRO A 540 9.85 -13.18 -13.11
CA PRO A 540 9.05 -14.42 -13.16
C PRO A 540 9.84 -15.69 -12.84
N LEU A 541 11.11 -15.78 -13.23
CA LEU A 541 11.93 -16.96 -12.96
C LEU A 541 12.40 -16.94 -11.50
N ALA A 542 12.87 -15.77 -11.03
CA ALA A 542 13.28 -15.60 -9.64
C ALA A 542 12.15 -15.90 -8.64
N ALA A 543 10.90 -15.55 -8.98
CA ALA A 543 9.74 -15.82 -8.14
C ALA A 543 9.52 -17.33 -7.93
N ILE A 544 9.65 -18.13 -8.99
CA ILE A 544 9.53 -19.59 -8.90
C ILE A 544 10.68 -20.22 -8.11
N ASP A 545 11.91 -19.73 -8.26
CA ASP A 545 13.03 -20.21 -7.45
C ASP A 545 12.85 -19.93 -5.94
N GLU A 546 12.16 -18.84 -5.59
CA GLU A 546 11.84 -18.46 -4.20
C GLU A 546 10.73 -19.32 -3.59
N ILE A 547 9.69 -19.64 -4.38
CA ILE A 547 8.63 -20.58 -3.98
C ILE A 547 9.18 -22.01 -3.81
N SER A 548 10.13 -22.40 -4.67
CA SER A 548 10.66 -23.76 -4.92
C SER A 548 10.09 -24.35 -6.22
N GLN A 549 10.98 -24.73 -7.13
CA GLN A 549 10.59 -25.41 -8.38
C GLN A 549 10.03 -26.80 -8.08
N GLU A 550 10.54 -27.49 -7.06
CA GLU A 550 9.99 -28.78 -6.65
C GLU A 550 8.55 -28.64 -6.14
N THR A 551 8.24 -27.58 -5.40
CA THR A 551 6.87 -27.31 -4.94
C THR A 551 5.98 -26.96 -6.13
N ALA A 552 6.43 -26.07 -7.02
CA ALA A 552 5.70 -25.73 -8.23
C ALA A 552 5.43 -26.96 -9.11
N TYR A 553 6.40 -27.86 -9.23
CA TYR A 553 6.25 -29.11 -9.99
C TYR A 553 5.18 -30.02 -9.39
N ARG A 554 5.23 -30.26 -8.07
CA ARG A 554 4.24 -31.09 -7.36
C ARG A 554 2.83 -30.50 -7.44
N ASN A 555 2.71 -29.18 -7.34
CA ASN A 555 1.43 -28.49 -7.50
C ASN A 555 0.89 -28.68 -8.92
N GLY A 556 1.75 -28.56 -9.94
CA GLY A 556 1.37 -28.83 -11.33
C GLY A 556 0.87 -30.26 -11.56
N LEU A 557 1.53 -31.26 -10.96
CA LEU A 557 1.07 -32.65 -10.99
C LEU A 557 -0.30 -32.84 -10.34
N GLN A 558 -0.55 -32.18 -9.21
CA GLN A 558 -1.85 -32.21 -8.55
C GLN A 558 -2.93 -31.56 -9.42
N MET A 559 -2.67 -30.38 -9.99
CA MET A 559 -3.61 -29.71 -10.89
C MET A 559 -3.95 -30.56 -12.12
N LYS A 560 -2.95 -31.25 -12.68
CA LYS A 560 -3.15 -32.20 -13.77
C LYS A 560 -4.05 -33.35 -13.36
N ALA A 561 -3.76 -34.00 -12.23
CA ALA A 561 -4.57 -35.09 -11.70
C ALA A 561 -6.02 -34.65 -11.43
N ASP A 562 -6.20 -33.43 -10.90
CA ASP A 562 -7.53 -32.86 -10.63
C ASP A 562 -8.31 -32.58 -11.92
N ALA A 563 -7.65 -32.02 -12.94
CA ALA A 563 -8.27 -31.80 -14.25
C ALA A 563 -8.67 -33.12 -14.91
N GLU A 564 -7.78 -34.12 -14.90
CA GLU A 564 -8.07 -35.46 -15.42
C GLU A 564 -9.22 -36.13 -14.65
N ALA A 565 -9.28 -35.97 -13.32
CA ALA A 565 -10.37 -36.48 -12.49
C ALA A 565 -11.72 -35.81 -12.79
N ARG A 566 -11.73 -34.55 -13.21
CA ARG A 566 -12.93 -33.84 -13.72
C ARG A 566 -13.28 -34.17 -15.17
N GLY A 567 -12.50 -35.02 -15.83
CA GLY A 567 -12.67 -35.34 -17.25
C GLY A 567 -12.25 -34.21 -18.19
N GLU A 568 -11.47 -33.25 -17.70
CA GLU A 568 -10.95 -32.14 -18.49
C GLU A 568 -9.69 -32.56 -19.27
N THR A 569 -9.48 -31.94 -20.44
CA THR A 569 -8.23 -32.15 -21.18
C THR A 569 -7.13 -31.27 -20.57
N TRP A 570 -6.11 -31.90 -19.97
CA TRP A 570 -4.94 -31.17 -19.47
C TRP A 570 -4.05 -30.69 -20.62
N GLN A 571 -3.88 -29.38 -20.71
CA GLN A 571 -2.90 -28.76 -21.60
C GLN A 571 -1.70 -28.28 -20.77
N GLU A 572 -0.54 -28.88 -21.00
CA GLU A 572 0.70 -28.51 -20.33
C GLU A 572 1.03 -27.05 -20.62
N GLN A 573 1.18 -26.26 -19.55
CA GLN A 573 1.52 -24.84 -19.65
C GLN A 573 3.04 -24.68 -19.77
N PRO A 574 3.54 -23.62 -20.42
CA PRO A 574 4.98 -23.33 -20.53
C PRO A 574 5.73 -23.32 -19.20
N ALA A 575 5.12 -22.78 -18.13
CA ALA A 575 5.68 -22.85 -16.78
C ALA A 575 5.83 -24.29 -16.28
N GLY A 576 4.81 -25.14 -16.49
CA GLY A 576 4.82 -26.54 -16.11
C GLY A 576 5.89 -27.33 -16.84
N GLU A 577 5.99 -27.14 -18.17
CA GLU A 577 7.04 -27.75 -18.98
C GLU A 577 8.43 -27.36 -18.48
N LEU A 578 8.71 -26.06 -18.37
CA LEU A 578 10.03 -25.60 -17.98
C LEU A 578 10.41 -26.06 -16.58
N VAL A 579 9.49 -25.98 -15.61
CA VAL A 579 9.71 -26.47 -14.24
C VAL A 579 9.97 -27.97 -14.22
N ARG A 580 9.19 -28.77 -14.96
CA ARG A 580 9.40 -30.23 -15.07
C ARG A 580 10.81 -30.53 -15.55
N ARG A 581 11.26 -29.88 -16.64
CA ARG A 581 12.63 -30.08 -17.17
C ARG A 581 13.69 -29.72 -16.16
N MET A 582 13.54 -28.59 -15.46
CA MET A 582 14.50 -28.17 -14.45
C MET A 582 14.61 -29.17 -13.29
N VAL A 583 13.48 -29.70 -12.82
CA VAL A 583 13.44 -30.65 -11.69
C VAL A 583 13.90 -32.04 -12.11
N GLU A 584 13.39 -32.58 -13.22
CA GLU A 584 13.61 -33.97 -13.63
C GLU A 584 14.87 -34.16 -14.47
N GLU A 585 15.12 -33.28 -15.44
CA GLU A 585 16.24 -33.44 -16.38
C GLU A 585 17.54 -32.84 -15.82
N PHE A 586 17.44 -31.71 -15.10
CA PHE A 586 18.61 -30.96 -14.64
C PHE A 586 18.85 -31.05 -13.13
N GLY A 587 17.93 -31.65 -12.36
CA GLY A 587 18.04 -31.79 -10.91
C GLY A 587 18.05 -30.48 -10.13
N ARG A 588 17.54 -29.39 -10.72
CA ARG A 588 17.54 -28.03 -10.14
C ARG A 588 16.18 -27.74 -9.55
N LYS A 589 16.07 -27.78 -8.22
CA LYS A 589 14.80 -27.74 -7.48
C LYS A 589 14.43 -26.36 -6.92
N GLY A 590 15.27 -25.34 -7.15
CA GLY A 590 15.07 -23.98 -6.67
C GLY A 590 16.07 -23.57 -5.59
N ARG A 591 15.88 -22.39 -5.02
CA ARG A 591 16.88 -21.73 -4.15
C ARG A 591 17.28 -22.57 -2.93
N ARG A 592 16.33 -23.24 -2.27
CA ARG A 592 16.59 -24.04 -1.06
C ARG A 592 17.44 -25.29 -1.33
N SER A 593 17.44 -25.76 -2.58
CA SER A 593 18.21 -26.93 -3.02
C SER A 593 19.52 -26.54 -3.70
N GLY A 594 19.98 -25.29 -3.52
CA GLY A 594 21.25 -24.81 -4.04
C GLY A 594 21.24 -24.35 -5.51
N GLY A 595 20.11 -24.45 -6.22
CA GLY A 595 20.03 -24.05 -7.62
C GLY A 595 18.67 -24.25 -8.28
N GLY A 596 18.26 -23.25 -9.07
CA GLY A 596 17.05 -23.25 -9.90
C GLY A 596 17.36 -22.61 -11.26
N TYR A 597 16.55 -21.66 -11.72
CA TYR A 597 16.90 -20.83 -12.88
C TYR A 597 18.17 -19.99 -12.62
N TYR A 598 18.46 -19.73 -11.35
CA TYR A 598 19.67 -19.07 -10.88
C TYR A 598 20.66 -20.05 -10.27
N GLU A 599 21.92 -19.62 -10.24
CA GLU A 599 22.93 -20.07 -9.29
C GLU A 599 22.94 -19.17 -8.05
N TYR A 600 23.11 -19.80 -6.89
CA TYR A 600 23.12 -19.14 -5.58
C TYR A 600 24.46 -19.41 -4.87
N PRO A 601 25.57 -18.81 -5.34
CA PRO A 601 26.88 -19.00 -4.72
C PRO A 601 26.89 -18.45 -3.30
N GLU A 602 27.52 -19.17 -2.38
CA GLU A 602 27.70 -18.74 -1.00
C GLU A 602 28.50 -17.43 -0.95
N GLY A 603 28.00 -16.41 -0.25
CA GLY A 603 28.63 -15.09 -0.16
C GLY A 603 28.65 -14.27 -1.46
N GLY A 604 28.09 -14.80 -2.56
CA GLY A 604 28.10 -14.17 -3.88
C GLY A 604 26.75 -13.58 -4.30
N LYS A 605 26.75 -12.84 -5.43
CA LYS A 605 25.51 -12.41 -6.08
C LYS A 605 24.91 -13.56 -6.90
N LYS A 606 23.60 -13.79 -6.76
CA LYS A 606 22.87 -14.70 -7.64
C LYS A 606 23.00 -14.26 -9.10
N HIS A 607 23.09 -15.22 -10.01
CA HIS A 607 23.14 -14.97 -11.45
C HIS A 607 22.44 -16.10 -12.22
N ILE A 608 22.02 -15.83 -13.46
CA ILE A 608 21.30 -16.82 -14.28
C ILE A 608 22.20 -18.03 -14.52
N TRP A 609 21.64 -19.23 -14.36
CA TRP A 609 22.35 -20.48 -14.59
C TRP A 609 22.75 -20.62 -16.07
N PRO A 610 24.05 -20.79 -16.39
CA PRO A 610 24.51 -20.90 -17.78
C PRO A 610 23.87 -22.05 -18.58
N GLY A 611 23.40 -23.10 -17.90
CA GLY A 611 22.71 -24.21 -18.54
C GLY A 611 21.40 -23.82 -19.23
N LEU A 612 20.74 -22.73 -18.83
CA LEU A 612 19.58 -22.22 -19.57
C LEU A 612 19.95 -21.85 -21.01
N LYS A 613 21.11 -21.22 -21.22
CA LYS A 613 21.61 -20.93 -22.56
C LYS A 613 21.92 -22.22 -23.33
N GLN A 614 22.59 -23.17 -22.68
CA GLN A 614 23.02 -24.42 -23.31
C GLN A 614 21.82 -25.25 -23.81
N HIS A 615 20.73 -25.31 -23.03
CA HIS A 615 19.59 -26.18 -23.33
C HIS A 615 18.48 -25.50 -24.14
N PHE A 616 18.29 -24.18 -24.00
CA PHE A 616 17.18 -23.48 -24.64
C PHE A 616 17.61 -22.48 -25.73
N ALA A 617 18.90 -22.15 -25.81
CA ALA A 617 19.44 -21.27 -26.85
C ALA A 617 20.85 -21.71 -27.33
N PRO A 618 21.04 -22.99 -27.73
CA PRO A 618 22.37 -23.51 -28.11
C PRO A 618 22.99 -22.78 -29.30
N ASN A 619 22.15 -22.24 -30.19
CA ASN A 619 22.57 -21.49 -31.39
C ASN A 619 22.59 -19.97 -31.18
N GLY A 620 22.50 -19.51 -29.92
CA GLY A 620 22.37 -18.11 -29.56
C GLY A 620 20.93 -17.69 -29.26
N TYR A 621 20.78 -16.58 -28.53
CA TYR A 621 19.47 -16.09 -28.10
C TYR A 621 18.68 -15.49 -29.26
N LYS A 622 17.38 -15.79 -29.28
CA LYS A 622 16.41 -15.14 -30.15
C LYS A 622 16.29 -13.67 -29.78
N LYS A 623 16.37 -12.79 -30.79
CA LYS A 623 16.19 -11.35 -30.60
C LYS A 623 14.71 -11.00 -30.72
N VAL A 624 14.18 -10.37 -29.68
CA VAL A 624 12.82 -9.83 -29.60
C VAL A 624 12.93 -8.39 -29.09
N PRO A 625 12.08 -7.45 -29.55
CA PRO A 625 12.07 -6.09 -29.01
C PRO A 625 11.90 -6.11 -27.48
N PHE A 626 12.70 -5.31 -26.77
CA PHE A 626 12.64 -5.29 -25.30
C PHE A 626 11.27 -4.83 -24.77
N GLU A 627 10.61 -3.92 -25.50
CA GLU A 627 9.24 -3.50 -25.17
C GLU A 627 8.23 -4.64 -25.32
N ASP A 628 8.39 -5.56 -26.27
CA ASP A 628 7.52 -6.73 -26.38
C ASP A 628 7.72 -7.68 -25.18
N ILE A 629 8.94 -7.84 -24.69
CA ILE A 629 9.21 -8.62 -23.45
C ILE A 629 8.50 -7.97 -22.26
N LYS A 630 8.58 -6.64 -22.14
CA LYS A 630 7.88 -5.88 -21.09
C LYS A 630 6.37 -6.04 -21.20
N ASP A 631 5.82 -5.83 -22.39
CA ASP A 631 4.39 -5.89 -22.63
C ASP A 631 3.84 -7.29 -22.40
N ARG A 632 4.53 -8.34 -22.87
CA ARG A 632 4.11 -9.73 -22.62
C ARG A 632 3.92 -10.03 -21.13
N LEU A 633 4.81 -9.53 -20.27
CA LEU A 633 4.71 -9.77 -18.82
C LEU A 633 3.55 -9.01 -18.16
N VAL A 634 3.24 -7.79 -18.62
CA VAL A 634 2.17 -6.95 -18.03
C VAL A 634 0.80 -7.30 -18.61
N PHE A 635 0.70 -7.37 -19.94
CA PHE A 635 -0.56 -7.62 -20.64
C PHE A 635 -1.15 -8.97 -20.25
N ALA A 636 -0.33 -10.01 -20.08
CA ALA A 636 -0.82 -11.33 -19.68
C ALA A 636 -1.57 -11.30 -18.34
N GLN A 637 -1.11 -10.51 -17.35
CA GLN A 637 -1.82 -10.35 -16.07
C GLN A 637 -3.10 -9.53 -16.23
N CYS A 638 -3.00 -8.39 -16.91
CA CYS A 638 -4.15 -7.50 -17.11
C CYS A 638 -5.29 -8.21 -17.85
N ILE A 639 -4.96 -8.95 -18.91
CA ILE A 639 -5.92 -9.71 -19.69
C ILE A 639 -6.55 -10.82 -18.83
N GLU A 640 -5.76 -11.54 -18.05
CA GLU A 640 -6.28 -12.57 -17.15
C GLU A 640 -7.17 -12.01 -16.05
N ALA A 641 -6.85 -10.82 -15.52
CA ALA A 641 -7.71 -10.13 -14.57
C ALA A 641 -9.06 -9.77 -15.20
N VAL A 642 -9.09 -9.36 -16.47
CA VAL A 642 -10.36 -9.15 -17.19
C VAL A 642 -11.12 -10.46 -17.39
N ARG A 643 -10.44 -11.58 -17.69
CA ARG A 643 -11.10 -12.90 -17.76
C ARG A 643 -11.72 -13.29 -16.42
N ALA A 644 -10.95 -13.17 -15.34
CA ALA A 644 -11.43 -13.42 -13.98
C ALA A 644 -12.65 -12.55 -13.62
N MET A 645 -12.68 -11.28 -14.05
CA MET A 645 -13.83 -10.40 -13.84
C MET A 645 -15.04 -10.81 -14.69
N GLN A 646 -14.81 -11.15 -15.96
CA GLN A 646 -15.86 -11.60 -16.88
C GLN A 646 -16.51 -12.91 -16.39
N GLU A 647 -15.74 -13.78 -15.74
CA GLU A 647 -16.18 -15.04 -15.16
C GLU A 647 -16.78 -14.89 -13.75
N GLY A 648 -16.76 -13.68 -13.17
CA GLY A 648 -17.31 -13.40 -11.85
C GLY A 648 -16.41 -13.85 -10.69
N VAL A 649 -15.16 -14.23 -10.93
CA VAL A 649 -14.18 -14.57 -9.88
C VAL A 649 -13.84 -13.34 -9.04
N ILE A 650 -13.67 -12.20 -9.69
CA ILE A 650 -13.47 -10.89 -9.05
C ILE A 650 -14.61 -9.97 -9.45
N THR A 651 -15.34 -9.43 -8.48
CA THR A 651 -16.54 -8.62 -8.74
C THR A 651 -16.31 -7.12 -8.51
N SER A 652 -15.15 -6.76 -7.95
CA SER A 652 -14.76 -5.38 -7.62
C SER A 652 -13.44 -5.02 -8.28
N VAL A 653 -13.41 -3.91 -9.01
CA VAL A 653 -12.18 -3.35 -9.60
C VAL A 653 -11.20 -2.95 -8.51
N ALA A 654 -11.69 -2.43 -7.37
CA ALA A 654 -10.86 -2.08 -6.22
C ALA A 654 -10.13 -3.31 -5.66
N ASP A 655 -10.85 -4.41 -5.48
CA ASP A 655 -10.29 -5.65 -4.93
C ASP A 655 -9.26 -6.25 -5.90
N GLY A 656 -9.54 -6.24 -7.20
CA GLY A 656 -8.58 -6.75 -8.18
C GLY A 656 -7.32 -5.87 -8.31
N ASN A 657 -7.46 -4.54 -8.29
CA ASN A 657 -6.31 -3.64 -8.32
C ASN A 657 -5.45 -3.77 -7.06
N ILE A 658 -6.04 -3.64 -5.88
CA ILE A 658 -5.31 -3.73 -4.61
C ILE A 658 -4.76 -5.14 -4.38
N GLY A 659 -5.54 -6.17 -4.73
CA GLY A 659 -5.13 -7.56 -4.74
C GLY A 659 -3.89 -7.78 -5.60
N SER A 660 -3.90 -7.25 -6.82
CA SER A 660 -2.76 -7.38 -7.73
C SER A 660 -1.49 -6.72 -7.18
N ILE A 661 -1.60 -5.52 -6.61
CA ILE A 661 -0.46 -4.79 -6.08
C ILE A 661 0.10 -5.45 -4.81
N MET A 662 -0.77 -5.77 -3.86
CA MET A 662 -0.39 -6.18 -2.51
C MET A 662 -0.16 -7.69 -2.36
N GLY A 663 -0.81 -8.51 -3.19
CA GLY A 663 -0.70 -9.97 -3.16
C GLY A 663 0.42 -10.48 -4.05
N ILE A 664 0.42 -10.05 -5.32
CA ILE A 664 1.29 -10.60 -6.37
C ILE A 664 2.37 -9.63 -6.87
N GLY A 665 2.46 -8.44 -6.26
CA GLY A 665 3.52 -7.48 -6.57
C GLY A 665 3.35 -6.81 -7.94
N PHE A 666 2.12 -6.65 -8.42
CA PHE A 666 1.86 -5.86 -9.63
C PHE A 666 2.36 -4.42 -9.44
N PRO A 667 2.97 -3.78 -10.46
CA PRO A 667 3.73 -2.55 -10.26
C PRO A 667 2.88 -1.40 -9.68
N PRO A 668 3.20 -0.85 -8.49
CA PRO A 668 2.38 0.14 -7.78
C PRO A 668 2.02 1.39 -8.58
N HIS A 669 2.96 1.89 -9.40
CA HIS A 669 2.79 3.10 -10.23
C HIS A 669 1.70 2.97 -11.31
N THR A 670 1.27 1.74 -11.61
CA THR A 670 0.19 1.47 -12.58
C THR A 670 -1.20 1.57 -11.95
N GLY A 671 -1.30 1.56 -10.61
CA GLY A 671 -2.57 1.55 -9.89
C GLY A 671 -3.31 0.19 -9.90
N GLY A 672 -2.66 -0.88 -10.37
CA GLY A 672 -3.24 -2.22 -10.41
C GLY A 672 -3.66 -2.64 -11.82
N VAL A 673 -4.00 -3.92 -11.98
CA VAL A 673 -4.27 -4.55 -13.29
C VAL A 673 -5.35 -3.84 -14.12
N PHE A 674 -6.47 -3.43 -13.52
CA PHE A 674 -7.55 -2.74 -14.25
C PHE A 674 -7.22 -1.27 -14.48
N GLN A 675 -6.61 -0.60 -13.50
CA GLN A 675 -6.20 0.79 -13.66
C GLN A 675 -5.10 0.94 -14.72
N CYS A 676 -4.22 -0.06 -14.86
CA CYS A 676 -3.22 -0.12 -15.92
C CYS A 676 -3.88 -0.09 -17.31
N ILE A 677 -4.96 -0.86 -17.50
CA ILE A 677 -5.74 -0.87 -18.74
C ILE A 677 -6.38 0.52 -18.98
N ASN A 678 -7.01 1.10 -17.96
CA ASN A 678 -7.60 2.44 -18.05
C ASN A 678 -6.56 3.50 -18.44
N ALA A 679 -5.37 3.47 -17.82
CA ALA A 679 -4.28 4.42 -18.07
C ALA A 679 -3.66 4.27 -19.47
N TRP A 680 -3.62 3.05 -20.01
CA TRP A 680 -3.20 2.82 -21.40
C TRP A 680 -4.21 3.37 -22.42
N GLY A 681 -5.48 3.43 -22.01
CA GLY A 681 -6.64 3.68 -22.86
C GLY A 681 -7.16 2.38 -23.47
N LEU A 682 -8.43 2.07 -23.21
CA LEU A 682 -9.06 0.78 -23.54
C LEU A 682 -8.85 0.34 -24.99
N LYS A 683 -9.07 1.24 -25.96
CA LYS A 683 -8.89 0.96 -27.40
C LYS A 683 -7.44 0.64 -27.76
N ARG A 684 -6.49 1.43 -27.21
CA ARG A 684 -5.05 1.24 -27.43
C ARG A 684 -4.57 -0.05 -26.78
N PHE A 685 -5.06 -0.36 -25.59
CA PHE A 685 -4.74 -1.60 -24.89
C PHE A 685 -5.26 -2.81 -25.67
N ALA A 686 -6.52 -2.80 -26.11
CA ALA A 686 -7.10 -3.89 -26.90
C ALA A 686 -6.37 -4.08 -28.25
N ALA A 687 -5.98 -2.98 -28.92
CA ALA A 687 -5.18 -3.07 -30.15
C ALA A 687 -3.82 -3.73 -29.89
N ARG A 688 -3.09 -3.27 -28.86
CA ARG A 688 -1.80 -3.84 -28.48
C ARG A 688 -1.91 -5.31 -28.06
N ALA A 689 -2.97 -5.69 -27.34
CA ALA A 689 -3.25 -7.07 -27.00
C ALA A 689 -3.41 -7.95 -28.25
N ARG A 690 -4.12 -7.49 -29.28
CA ARG A 690 -4.25 -8.22 -30.56
C ARG A 690 -2.92 -8.37 -31.31
N GLU A 691 -2.07 -7.34 -31.31
CA GLU A 691 -0.72 -7.43 -31.89
C GLU A 691 0.11 -8.51 -31.19
N LEU A 692 0.11 -8.50 -29.85
CA LEU A 692 0.80 -9.51 -29.05
C LEU A 692 0.20 -10.90 -29.28
N ALA A 693 -1.12 -11.02 -29.45
CA ALA A 693 -1.77 -12.29 -29.73
C ALA A 693 -1.34 -12.87 -31.08
N GLN A 694 -1.27 -12.03 -32.11
CA GLN A 694 -0.80 -12.42 -33.43
C GLN A 694 0.68 -12.86 -33.42
N ALA A 695 1.52 -12.19 -32.63
CA ALA A 695 2.96 -12.46 -32.58
C ALA A 695 3.36 -13.60 -31.62
N TYR A 696 2.64 -13.76 -30.50
CA TYR A 696 3.08 -14.56 -29.35
C TYR A 696 2.00 -15.53 -28.82
N GLY A 697 0.80 -15.55 -29.38
CA GLY A 697 -0.22 -16.57 -29.13
C GLY A 697 -1.40 -16.14 -28.25
N ALA A 698 -2.32 -17.08 -28.03
CA ALA A 698 -3.68 -16.83 -27.55
C ALA A 698 -3.79 -16.24 -26.12
N ASP A 699 -2.74 -16.32 -25.31
CA ASP A 699 -2.73 -15.71 -23.97
C ASP A 699 -3.07 -14.21 -24.01
N PHE A 700 -2.74 -13.53 -25.10
CA PHE A 700 -2.98 -12.10 -25.31
C PHE A 700 -4.29 -11.77 -26.02
N GLU A 701 -5.13 -12.77 -26.34
CA GLU A 701 -6.43 -12.50 -26.95
C GLU A 701 -7.31 -11.68 -25.99
N PRO A 702 -7.78 -10.48 -26.40
CA PRO A 702 -8.56 -9.61 -25.54
C PRO A 702 -9.92 -10.26 -25.23
N PRO A 703 -10.31 -10.39 -23.95
CA PRO A 703 -11.60 -10.96 -23.57
C PRO A 703 -12.75 -10.07 -24.06
N ARG A 704 -13.94 -10.68 -24.22
CA ARG A 704 -15.15 -9.97 -24.67
C ARG A 704 -15.43 -8.71 -23.85
N LEU A 705 -15.31 -8.80 -22.52
CA LEU A 705 -15.52 -7.65 -21.62
C LEU A 705 -14.59 -6.47 -21.91
N LEU A 706 -13.32 -6.72 -22.26
CA LEU A 706 -12.38 -5.67 -22.64
C LEU A 706 -12.79 -5.03 -23.98
N LEU A 707 -13.21 -5.85 -24.95
CA LEU A 707 -13.63 -5.37 -26.26
C LEU A 707 -14.88 -4.50 -26.17
N GLU A 708 -15.90 -4.95 -25.43
CA GLU A 708 -17.13 -4.20 -25.21
C GLU A 708 -16.84 -2.85 -24.54
N ARG A 709 -16.04 -2.83 -23.48
CA ARG A 709 -15.61 -1.58 -22.83
C ARG A 709 -14.80 -0.68 -23.75
N ALA A 710 -13.93 -1.24 -24.59
CA ALA A 710 -13.16 -0.48 -25.56
C ALA A 710 -14.06 0.15 -26.64
N GLU A 711 -15.13 -0.51 -27.04
CA GLU A 711 -16.13 0.02 -27.99
C GLU A 711 -16.94 1.17 -27.37
N THR A 712 -17.45 0.99 -26.14
CA THR A 712 -18.28 1.99 -25.45
C THR A 712 -17.47 3.13 -24.83
N GLY A 713 -16.16 2.93 -24.59
CA GLY A 713 -15.31 3.86 -23.85
C GLY A 713 -15.51 3.79 -22.33
N GLU A 714 -16.21 2.78 -21.81
CA GLU A 714 -16.52 2.65 -20.40
C GLU A 714 -15.34 2.06 -19.60
N LEU A 715 -14.67 2.91 -18.82
CA LEU A 715 -13.57 2.51 -17.92
C LEU A 715 -13.99 1.44 -16.92
N PHE A 716 -13.04 0.57 -16.52
CA PHE A 716 -13.22 -0.29 -15.36
C PHE A 716 -13.30 0.60 -14.10
N ARG A 717 -14.37 0.48 -13.30
CA ARG A 717 -14.61 1.31 -12.11
C ARG A 717 -14.87 0.49 -10.86
#